data_AF-A0A6L9KFI2-F1
#
_entry.id   AF-A0A6L9KFI2-F1
#
_cell.length_a   1.000
_cell.length_b   1.000
_cell.length_c   1.000
_cell.angle_alpha   90.00
_cell.angle_beta   90.00
_cell.angle_gamma   90.00
#
_symmetry.space_group_name_H-M   'P 1'
#
loop_
_entity.id
_entity.type
_entity.pdbx_description
1 polymer ?
#
loop_
_entity_poly.entity_id
_entity_poly.type
_entity_poly.pdbx_seq_one_letter_code
_entity_poly.pdbx_strand_id
1 'polypeptide(L)'
;MTLRTALENRILVLDGAMGTMIQRHKLTEADYRGERFAQWENLLKGNNDLLVLTQPDIIYSIHSQYLEAGADIIESNTFNAQYISMDDYGMASLVREINLEGARLARKAADEFTAKNPAKPRFVAGAVGPTNKTASMSPDVNNPAFRAVSFDDLVSAYKEQILALIEGGVDALLIETIFDTLNAKAAIYAAEEAMKILGKRVEMMLSATVADTSGRTLSGQTIRAFLASISHANLLSVGLNCSFGAKDLKPYLEEISAHSPWFVSAYPNAGLPNQFGEYDELPEMMAVQVKEYFDEKLVNIIGGCCGTSPDHIATYQKLIEGAEVRKCRIASTSLELSGLELLEITSLIIPSDLSPNPSPKERGTRPEYYTTDVDNWKFLQPIAKELRHNQTEAEDALWQEVRRKTTGYKIKRQQVVDGYIADFICVEKRVIIEVDGGIHLSNDNIKRDDERTRILNTQGFDVIRFTNKEVLENALLVSQKIKHFLDNKTTPARKSVSLVPLSLGEGAGGEVETSNSDEDSIQVSGGEVRSLFTNIGERCNVAGSRMFLRLINEKKYEEALVIARKQVEEGAQIIDINMDDAMLEAKEEMTTFLNYVASEPDISRVPIMIDSSKWEVIEAGLKCVQGKCIVNSISLKEGEEDFLNKARKIRAYGAAAVVMAFDEKGQADSFERKTQICSRAYHLLVDKVGFPPQDIIFDPNVLAIATGIEEHNNYGVDFINATRWIKANLPYAKISGGISNLSFSFRGNNVVREAIHSVFLYYAIKEGMDMGIVNAGMLQIYQDIEPEMLEHVEDIVLNRRPDATERMIELAEKVKQQATGEKVEKVDEWRLRDLQGRLEYALIKGISDFLEDDLAEASLEYATAIEIIEKPLMSGMNIVGELFGEGKMFLPQVVKTARTMKKAVAILQPQIEAQKVPGQSSSAGKFLIATVKGDVHDIGKNIVAVVLACNNFEVIDLGVMTPTDKIVQTAIDEKVDLVGLSGLITPSLEEMTIVAAAMQKAGLTIPLLIGGATTSKIHTAVKIAPNYAGPVVHVKDASVNTHVVAQLMSKTNHVAYEAGIAAEYQTLRHKQVKKPDLLSLDEAKKRRPNLF
;
A
#
# COMPACT_ATOMS: atom_id res chain seq x y z
N MET A 1 -10.20 31.25 -14.52
CA MET A 1 -10.18 29.81 -14.20
C MET A 1 -8.72 29.41 -14.03
N THR A 2 -8.36 28.65 -13.00
CA THR A 2 -7.00 28.13 -12.82
C THR A 2 -6.82 26.81 -13.57
N LEU A 3 -5.57 26.36 -13.75
CA LEU A 3 -5.25 25.06 -14.36
C LEU A 3 -5.92 23.90 -13.59
N ARG A 4 -5.81 23.91 -12.26
CA ARG A 4 -6.45 22.92 -11.37
C ARG A 4 -7.98 22.87 -11.54
N THR A 5 -8.65 24.02 -11.51
CA THR A 5 -10.11 24.06 -11.72
C THR A 5 -10.49 23.64 -13.14
N ALA A 6 -9.64 23.85 -14.15
CA ALA A 6 -9.89 23.33 -15.49
C ALA A 6 -9.87 21.78 -15.52
N LEU A 7 -8.90 21.15 -14.86
CA LEU A 7 -8.77 19.69 -14.73
C LEU A 7 -9.90 19.02 -13.94
N GLU A 8 -10.47 19.72 -12.95
CA GLU A 8 -11.63 19.26 -12.17
C GLU A 8 -12.90 19.14 -13.04
N ASN A 9 -13.00 19.92 -14.12
CA ASN A 9 -14.21 20.07 -14.92
C ASN A 9 -14.13 19.43 -16.32
N ARG A 10 -12.94 19.23 -16.87
CA ARG A 10 -12.74 18.58 -18.18
C ARG A 10 -11.33 18.00 -18.33
N ILE A 11 -11.18 17.07 -19.26
CA ILE A 11 -9.85 16.63 -19.74
C ILE A 11 -9.18 17.82 -20.47
N LEU A 12 -7.89 18.00 -20.24
CA LEU A 12 -7.07 19.01 -20.93
C LEU A 12 -6.13 18.37 -21.95
N VAL A 13 -5.84 19.11 -23.01
CA VAL A 13 -4.90 18.68 -24.05
C VAL A 13 -3.54 19.40 -23.85
N LEU A 14 -2.48 18.63 -23.62
CA LEU A 14 -1.08 19.09 -23.70
C LEU A 14 -0.64 19.09 -25.18
N ASP A 15 0.42 19.82 -25.54
CA ASP A 15 0.91 19.86 -26.92
C ASP A 15 1.67 18.58 -27.34
N GLY A 16 2.32 18.67 -28.49
CA GLY A 16 3.11 17.59 -29.09
C GLY A 16 4.61 17.91 -29.11
N ALA A 17 5.42 17.01 -29.65
CA ALA A 17 6.88 17.15 -29.60
C ALA A 17 7.46 18.37 -30.36
N MET A 18 7.92 19.35 -29.58
CA MET A 18 8.75 20.48 -30.02
C MET A 18 9.96 20.03 -30.85
N GLY A 19 10.70 19.01 -30.40
CA GLY A 19 11.92 18.55 -31.05
C GLY A 19 11.71 18.04 -32.48
N THR A 20 10.68 17.23 -32.72
CA THR A 20 10.35 16.75 -34.08
C THR A 20 9.77 17.84 -34.97
N MET A 21 9.12 18.86 -34.40
CA MET A 21 8.70 20.05 -35.16
C MET A 21 9.90 20.89 -35.60
N ILE A 22 10.89 21.13 -34.71
CA ILE A 22 12.15 21.82 -35.05
C ILE A 22 12.89 21.11 -36.19
N GLN A 23 12.97 19.77 -36.15
CA GLN A 23 13.65 18.97 -37.20
C GLN A 23 13.07 19.20 -38.60
N ARG A 24 11.76 19.48 -38.73
CA ARG A 24 11.10 19.77 -40.03
C ARG A 24 11.65 21.04 -40.70
N HIS A 25 12.17 21.99 -39.93
CA HIS A 25 12.81 23.21 -40.45
C HIS A 25 14.23 22.97 -41.00
N LYS A 26 14.81 21.76 -40.81
CA LYS A 26 16.12 21.34 -41.35
C LYS A 26 17.29 22.29 -41.01
N LEU A 27 17.23 22.89 -39.83
CA LEU A 27 18.20 23.88 -39.35
C LEU A 27 19.65 23.37 -39.39
N THR A 28 20.55 24.27 -39.80
CA THR A 28 21.99 24.06 -39.92
C THR A 28 22.73 24.64 -38.71
N GLU A 29 24.02 24.29 -38.56
CA GLU A 29 24.87 24.82 -37.49
C GLU A 29 24.89 26.37 -37.44
N ALA A 30 24.78 27.04 -38.59
CA ALA A 30 24.70 28.50 -38.66
C ALA A 30 23.40 29.05 -38.05
N ASP A 31 22.28 28.34 -38.21
CA ASP A 31 20.97 28.73 -37.68
C ASP A 31 20.92 28.59 -36.16
N TYR A 32 21.52 27.52 -35.60
CA TYR A 32 21.65 27.35 -34.15
C TYR A 32 22.55 28.43 -33.51
N ARG A 33 23.64 28.82 -34.20
CA ARG A 33 24.56 29.87 -33.75
C ARG A 33 23.93 31.28 -33.79
N GLY A 34 23.13 31.56 -34.83
CA GLY A 34 22.71 32.91 -35.16
C GLY A 34 23.91 33.87 -35.29
N GLU A 35 23.66 35.16 -35.12
CA GLU A 35 24.73 36.18 -35.13
C GLU A 35 25.55 36.14 -33.82
N ARG A 36 24.90 35.94 -32.67
CA ARG A 36 25.50 36.07 -31.33
C ARG A 36 26.55 34.99 -31.03
N PHE A 37 26.35 33.75 -31.50
CA PHE A 37 27.22 32.62 -31.20
C PHE A 37 28.00 32.13 -32.44
N ALA A 38 28.11 32.95 -33.48
CA ALA A 38 28.82 32.59 -34.73
C ALA A 38 30.23 32.04 -34.49
N GLN A 39 30.97 32.60 -33.52
CA GLN A 39 32.35 32.23 -33.17
C GLN A 39 32.47 31.27 -31.96
N TRP A 40 31.39 30.60 -31.55
CA TRP A 40 31.43 29.67 -30.42
C TRP A 40 32.26 28.41 -30.74
N GLU A 41 33.05 27.92 -29.78
CA GLU A 41 34.00 26.83 -30.05
C GLU A 41 33.31 25.46 -30.22
N ASN A 42 32.35 25.12 -29.36
CA ASN A 42 31.56 23.89 -29.45
C ASN A 42 30.58 23.93 -30.64
N LEU A 43 30.24 22.75 -31.18
CA LEU A 43 29.10 22.60 -32.09
C LEU A 43 27.79 22.83 -31.33
N LEU A 44 26.85 23.56 -31.92
CA LEU A 44 25.58 23.94 -31.27
C LEU A 44 24.35 23.26 -31.87
N LYS A 45 24.45 22.68 -33.07
CA LYS A 45 23.37 21.91 -33.68
C LYS A 45 22.96 20.73 -32.79
N GLY A 46 21.68 20.70 -32.43
CA GLY A 46 21.09 19.73 -31.51
C GLY A 46 20.69 20.34 -30.16
N ASN A 47 21.25 21.51 -29.81
CA ASN A 47 20.80 22.31 -28.68
C ASN A 47 19.50 23.04 -29.05
N ASN A 48 18.37 22.33 -28.98
CA ASN A 48 17.05 22.88 -29.32
C ASN A 48 16.66 24.03 -28.38
N ASP A 49 17.04 23.95 -27.10
CA ASP A 49 16.76 24.95 -26.07
C ASP A 49 17.34 26.33 -26.45
N LEU A 50 18.55 26.38 -27.03
CA LEU A 50 19.18 27.60 -27.52
C LEU A 50 18.35 28.38 -28.55
N LEU A 51 17.48 27.69 -29.31
CA LEU A 51 16.68 28.30 -30.38
C LEU A 51 15.68 29.34 -29.88
N VAL A 52 15.37 29.39 -28.57
CA VAL A 52 14.58 30.48 -27.97
C VAL A 52 15.30 31.84 -28.08
N LEU A 53 16.64 31.83 -28.22
CA LEU A 53 17.46 33.04 -28.39
C LEU A 53 17.84 33.29 -29.85
N THR A 54 18.12 32.23 -30.63
CA THR A 54 18.65 32.37 -31.99
C THR A 54 17.61 32.21 -33.10
N GLN A 55 16.50 31.52 -32.85
CA GLN A 55 15.38 31.33 -33.79
C GLN A 55 14.00 31.51 -33.12
N PRO A 56 13.76 32.60 -32.34
CA PRO A 56 12.56 32.75 -31.52
C PRO A 56 11.25 32.70 -32.32
N ASP A 57 11.24 33.19 -33.55
CA ASP A 57 10.06 33.18 -34.43
C ASP A 57 9.65 31.74 -34.83
N ILE A 58 10.60 30.82 -34.96
CA ILE A 58 10.32 29.40 -35.25
C ILE A 58 9.67 28.75 -34.04
N ILE A 59 10.23 28.94 -32.85
CA ILE A 59 9.68 28.39 -31.60
C ILE A 59 8.29 28.97 -31.32
N TYR A 60 8.10 30.28 -31.49
CA TYR A 60 6.80 30.94 -31.37
C TYR A 60 5.76 30.38 -32.36
N SER A 61 6.17 30.11 -33.60
CA SER A 61 5.34 29.51 -34.63
C SER A 61 4.91 28.08 -34.26
N ILE A 62 5.80 27.27 -33.66
CA ILE A 62 5.46 25.90 -33.24
C ILE A 62 4.44 25.92 -32.10
N HIS A 63 4.63 26.74 -31.06
CA HIS A 63 3.62 26.91 -30.00
C HIS A 63 2.27 27.37 -30.58
N SER A 64 2.29 28.33 -31.51
CA SER A 64 1.07 28.83 -32.16
C SER A 64 0.32 27.73 -32.91
N GLN A 65 1.03 26.85 -33.64
CA GLN A 65 0.43 25.72 -34.36
C GLN A 65 -0.27 24.72 -33.42
N TYR A 66 0.31 24.41 -32.25
CA TYR A 66 -0.34 23.53 -31.27
C TYR A 66 -1.55 24.21 -30.59
N LEU A 67 -1.48 25.51 -30.32
CA LEU A 67 -2.60 26.30 -29.80
C LEU A 67 -3.76 26.43 -30.80
N GLU A 68 -3.47 26.52 -32.10
CA GLU A 68 -4.44 26.48 -33.20
C GLU A 68 -5.08 25.11 -33.36
N ALA A 69 -4.29 24.03 -33.26
CA ALA A 69 -4.79 22.65 -33.23
C ALA A 69 -5.72 22.39 -32.03
N GLY A 70 -5.52 23.09 -30.92
CA GLY A 70 -6.46 23.13 -29.81
C GLY A 70 -5.87 22.84 -28.43
N ALA A 71 -4.55 22.64 -28.31
CA ALA A 71 -3.88 22.42 -27.03
C ALA A 71 -4.32 23.44 -25.96
N ASP A 72 -4.57 22.97 -24.74
CA ASP A 72 -4.89 23.75 -23.54
C ASP A 72 -3.64 24.20 -22.78
N ILE A 73 -2.66 23.31 -22.73
CA ILE A 73 -1.36 23.48 -22.07
C ILE A 73 -0.31 23.42 -23.18
N ILE A 74 0.67 24.30 -23.15
CA ILE A 74 1.89 24.20 -23.96
C ILE A 74 3.13 24.14 -23.07
N GLU A 75 4.09 23.31 -23.46
CA GLU A 75 5.42 23.25 -22.84
C GLU A 75 6.29 24.44 -23.26
N SER A 76 7.20 24.89 -22.39
CA SER A 76 8.29 25.77 -22.81
C SER A 76 9.43 24.96 -23.46
N ASN A 77 10.08 25.52 -24.49
CA ASN A 77 11.25 24.89 -25.11
C ASN A 77 12.50 25.00 -24.22
N THR A 78 12.53 24.23 -23.13
CA THR A 78 13.51 24.32 -22.02
C THR A 78 13.91 22.95 -21.44
N PHE A 79 13.61 21.86 -22.14
CA PHE A 79 13.81 20.47 -21.68
C PHE A 79 15.24 20.18 -21.15
N ASN A 80 16.29 20.65 -21.82
CA ASN A 80 17.69 20.47 -21.42
C ASN A 80 18.34 21.75 -20.86
N ALA A 81 17.58 22.83 -20.66
CA ALA A 81 18.09 24.14 -20.24
C ALA A 81 18.53 24.18 -18.76
N GLN A 82 19.44 23.32 -18.33
CA GLN A 82 20.09 23.34 -17.02
C GLN A 82 21.58 23.07 -17.17
N TYR A 83 22.42 23.51 -16.22
CA TYR A 83 23.86 23.64 -16.48
C TYR A 83 24.55 22.32 -16.84
N ILE A 84 24.08 21.18 -16.33
CA ILE A 84 24.70 19.86 -16.54
C ILE A 84 24.55 19.39 -18.00
N SER A 85 23.40 19.65 -18.65
CA SER A 85 23.20 19.36 -20.08
C SER A 85 23.76 20.48 -20.97
N MET A 86 23.71 21.73 -20.51
CA MET A 86 24.22 22.87 -21.28
C MET A 86 25.76 22.92 -21.33
N ASP A 87 26.46 22.26 -20.40
CA ASP A 87 27.92 22.13 -20.38
C ASP A 87 28.47 21.31 -21.57
N ASP A 88 27.71 20.34 -22.11
CA ASP A 88 28.07 19.62 -23.34
C ASP A 88 28.28 20.59 -24.53
N TYR A 89 27.59 21.73 -24.50
CA TYR A 89 27.68 22.83 -25.47
C TYR A 89 28.58 23.99 -25.00
N GLY A 90 29.19 23.90 -23.81
CA GLY A 90 29.94 24.97 -23.14
C GLY A 90 29.07 26.14 -22.65
N MET A 91 27.75 25.99 -22.65
CA MET A 91 26.77 27.08 -22.53
C MET A 91 26.09 27.16 -21.14
N ALA A 92 26.68 26.54 -20.12
CA ALA A 92 26.20 26.58 -18.73
C ALA A 92 25.85 28.00 -18.23
N SER A 93 26.62 29.03 -18.63
CA SER A 93 26.39 30.43 -18.24
C SER A 93 25.14 31.09 -18.84
N LEU A 94 24.46 30.44 -19.79
CA LEU A 94 23.26 30.95 -20.47
C LEU A 94 21.94 30.34 -19.93
N VAL A 95 22.02 29.39 -18.99
CA VAL A 95 20.87 28.65 -18.43
C VAL A 95 19.73 29.57 -18.02
N ARG A 96 20.02 30.58 -17.18
CA ARG A 96 19.01 31.55 -16.73
C ARG A 96 18.37 32.35 -17.87
N GLU A 97 19.14 32.73 -18.90
CA GLU A 97 18.64 33.52 -20.03
C GLU A 97 17.72 32.68 -20.93
N ILE A 98 18.15 31.45 -21.27
CA ILE A 98 17.40 30.51 -22.12
C ILE A 98 16.05 30.16 -21.48
N ASN A 99 16.02 29.80 -20.19
CA ASN A 99 14.75 29.47 -19.52
C ASN A 99 13.79 30.65 -19.44
N LEU A 100 14.33 31.85 -19.16
CA LEU A 100 13.52 33.04 -19.00
C LEU A 100 12.84 33.43 -20.33
N GLU A 101 13.58 33.39 -21.43
CA GLU A 101 13.01 33.68 -22.76
C GLU A 101 12.15 32.53 -23.30
N GLY A 102 12.50 31.27 -23.05
CA GLY A 102 11.66 30.12 -23.39
C GLY A 102 10.28 30.16 -22.72
N ALA A 103 10.24 30.47 -21.42
CA ALA A 103 8.99 30.68 -20.69
C ALA A 103 8.21 31.91 -21.20
N ARG A 104 8.89 33.02 -21.51
CA ARG A 104 8.25 34.24 -22.04
C ARG A 104 7.65 34.04 -23.43
N LEU A 105 8.31 33.30 -24.33
CA LEU A 105 7.79 33.01 -25.67
C LEU A 105 6.53 32.15 -25.60
N ALA A 106 6.53 31.10 -24.78
CA ALA A 106 5.35 30.28 -24.53
C ALA A 106 4.22 31.10 -23.87
N ARG A 107 4.52 31.91 -22.85
CA ARG A 107 3.55 32.79 -22.17
C ARG A 107 2.90 33.77 -23.14
N LYS A 108 3.70 34.43 -24.00
CA LYS A 108 3.20 35.32 -25.05
C LYS A 108 2.19 34.61 -25.97
N ALA A 109 2.53 33.41 -26.47
CA ALA A 109 1.64 32.64 -27.34
C ALA A 109 0.34 32.27 -26.61
N ALA A 110 0.45 31.73 -25.38
CA ALA A 110 -0.70 31.37 -24.56
C ALA A 110 -1.62 32.57 -24.23
N ASP A 111 -1.04 33.75 -23.97
CA ASP A 111 -1.81 34.99 -23.71
C ASP A 111 -2.52 35.51 -24.97
N GLU A 112 -1.85 35.53 -26.13
CA GLU A 112 -2.48 35.93 -27.39
C GLU A 112 -3.67 35.03 -27.76
N PHE A 113 -3.57 33.71 -27.51
CA PHE A 113 -4.67 32.77 -27.75
C PHE A 113 -5.77 32.86 -26.67
N THR A 114 -5.42 33.10 -25.41
CA THR A 114 -6.39 33.36 -24.33
C THR A 114 -7.17 34.64 -24.60
N ALA A 115 -6.53 35.71 -25.10
CA ALA A 115 -7.20 36.95 -25.48
C ALA A 115 -8.18 36.76 -26.66
N LYS A 116 -7.84 35.88 -27.62
CA LYS A 116 -8.73 35.51 -28.74
C LYS A 116 -9.95 34.68 -28.27
N ASN A 117 -9.80 33.83 -27.26
CA ASN A 117 -10.91 33.04 -26.69
C ASN A 117 -10.85 32.97 -25.15
N PRO A 118 -11.35 33.99 -24.44
CA PRO A 118 -11.27 34.05 -22.97
C PRO A 118 -12.04 32.94 -22.23
N ALA A 119 -12.97 32.24 -22.89
CA ALA A 119 -13.70 31.12 -22.32
C ALA A 119 -12.86 29.84 -22.22
N LYS A 120 -11.81 29.71 -23.04
CA LYS A 120 -10.84 28.62 -23.00
C LYS A 120 -9.45 29.23 -22.76
N PRO A 121 -9.01 29.46 -21.51
CA PRO A 121 -7.66 29.95 -21.23
C PRO A 121 -6.59 28.96 -21.71
N ARG A 122 -5.34 29.44 -21.83
CA ARG A 122 -4.16 28.65 -22.16
C ARG A 122 -3.09 28.76 -21.09
N PHE A 123 -2.53 27.62 -20.75
CA PHE A 123 -1.56 27.47 -19.67
C PHE A 123 -0.19 27.12 -20.22
N VAL A 124 0.86 27.54 -19.51
CA VAL A 124 2.25 27.21 -19.84
C VAL A 124 2.83 26.30 -18.77
N ALA A 125 3.33 25.14 -19.20
CA ALA A 125 4.13 24.24 -18.39
C ALA A 125 5.63 24.53 -18.62
N GLY A 126 6.36 24.86 -17.57
CA GLY A 126 7.81 24.98 -17.61
C GLY A 126 8.44 23.60 -17.69
N ALA A 127 8.89 23.19 -18.88
CA ALA A 127 9.48 21.87 -19.11
C ALA A 127 10.87 21.75 -18.45
N VAL A 128 11.05 20.69 -17.68
CA VAL A 128 12.27 20.36 -16.92
C VAL A 128 12.57 18.88 -17.18
N GLY A 129 13.49 18.61 -18.11
CA GLY A 129 13.93 17.25 -18.44
C GLY A 129 14.93 16.69 -17.42
N PRO A 130 15.26 15.39 -17.51
CA PRO A 130 15.93 14.62 -16.45
C PRO A 130 17.45 14.81 -16.33
N THR A 131 18.04 15.73 -17.10
CA THR A 131 19.49 15.85 -17.42
C THR A 131 20.07 14.67 -18.21
N ASN A 132 21.33 14.81 -18.65
CA ASN A 132 22.13 13.75 -19.29
C ASN A 132 22.87 12.84 -18.29
N LYS A 133 22.71 13.01 -16.96
CA LYS A 133 23.42 12.24 -15.91
C LYS A 133 22.45 11.63 -14.90
N THR A 134 22.87 10.52 -14.27
CA THR A 134 22.06 9.76 -13.31
C THR A 134 22.68 9.83 -11.91
N ALA A 135 21.87 10.01 -10.87
CA ALA A 135 22.34 9.97 -9.48
C ALA A 135 22.19 8.59 -8.83
N SER A 136 21.23 7.76 -9.29
CA SER A 136 21.01 6.42 -8.72
C SER A 136 21.99 5.36 -9.24
N MET A 137 22.51 5.52 -10.47
CA MET A 137 23.34 4.53 -11.17
C MET A 137 24.77 5.04 -11.45
N SER A 138 25.73 4.12 -11.51
CA SER A 138 27.10 4.42 -11.96
C SER A 138 27.21 4.34 -13.49
N PRO A 139 27.86 5.31 -14.15
CA PRO A 139 28.24 5.19 -15.56
C PRO A 139 29.54 4.37 -15.75
N ASP A 140 30.28 4.03 -14.68
CA ASP A 140 31.46 3.15 -14.74
C ASP A 140 31.10 1.77 -14.17
N VAL A 141 31.02 0.79 -15.06
CA VAL A 141 30.72 -0.61 -14.74
C VAL A 141 31.77 -1.22 -13.79
N ASN A 142 33.01 -0.70 -13.78
CA ASN A 142 34.09 -1.19 -12.91
C ASN A 142 34.07 -0.54 -11.52
N ASN A 143 33.28 0.52 -11.32
CA ASN A 143 33.12 1.19 -10.04
C ASN A 143 31.63 1.43 -9.76
N PRO A 144 30.93 0.44 -9.19
CA PRO A 144 29.49 0.53 -8.93
C PRO A 144 29.09 1.66 -7.96
N ALA A 145 30.03 2.15 -7.13
CA ALA A 145 29.82 3.26 -6.21
C ALA A 145 30.01 4.65 -6.82
N PHE A 146 30.66 4.77 -7.98
CA PHE A 146 30.88 6.05 -8.66
C PHE A 146 29.56 6.69 -9.10
N ARG A 147 29.48 8.02 -9.07
CA ARG A 147 28.37 8.81 -9.61
C ARG A 147 28.95 10.02 -10.33
N ALA A 148 28.48 10.30 -11.54
CA ALA A 148 28.95 11.45 -12.34
C ALA A 148 28.27 12.77 -11.96
N VAL A 149 27.30 12.73 -11.04
CA VAL A 149 26.56 13.87 -10.51
C VAL A 149 26.06 13.51 -9.10
N SER A 150 26.05 14.46 -8.17
CA SER A 150 25.44 14.29 -6.84
C SER A 150 24.01 14.85 -6.80
N PHE A 151 23.27 14.51 -5.74
CA PHE A 151 21.97 15.13 -5.48
C PHE A 151 22.06 16.66 -5.37
N ASP A 152 23.12 17.19 -4.74
CA ASP A 152 23.29 18.63 -4.54
C ASP A 152 23.63 19.38 -5.83
N ASP A 153 24.33 18.74 -6.77
CA ASP A 153 24.55 19.26 -8.13
C ASP A 153 23.21 19.34 -8.88
N LEU A 154 22.41 18.26 -8.85
CA LEU A 154 21.08 18.23 -9.48
C LEU A 154 20.15 19.28 -8.88
N VAL A 155 20.08 19.40 -7.54
CA VAL A 155 19.30 20.45 -6.88
C VAL A 155 19.75 21.85 -7.32
N SER A 156 21.05 22.06 -7.48
CA SER A 156 21.58 23.36 -7.94
C SER A 156 21.19 23.65 -9.38
N ALA A 157 21.32 22.66 -10.27
CA ALA A 157 21.00 22.78 -11.69
C ALA A 157 19.51 23.04 -11.93
N TYR A 158 18.64 22.22 -11.33
CA TYR A 158 17.20 22.39 -11.43
C TYR A 158 16.73 23.70 -10.80
N LYS A 159 17.33 24.14 -9.69
CA LYS A 159 16.93 25.38 -9.02
C LYS A 159 17.23 26.62 -9.87
N GLU A 160 18.37 26.68 -10.55
CA GLU A 160 18.68 27.80 -11.46
C GLU A 160 17.65 27.89 -12.60
N GLN A 161 17.37 26.76 -13.24
CA GLN A 161 16.36 26.62 -14.29
C GLN A 161 14.97 27.03 -13.79
N ILE A 162 14.51 26.44 -12.68
CA ILE A 162 13.14 26.62 -12.18
C ILE A 162 12.91 28.05 -11.69
N LEU A 163 13.90 28.71 -11.08
CA LEU A 163 13.80 30.14 -10.74
C LEU A 163 13.50 30.98 -11.98
N ALA A 164 14.23 30.75 -13.08
CA ALA A 164 14.03 31.46 -14.34
C ALA A 164 12.66 31.16 -14.99
N LEU A 165 12.19 29.91 -14.94
CA LEU A 165 10.86 29.52 -15.43
C LEU A 165 9.72 30.21 -14.64
N ILE A 166 9.79 30.20 -13.30
CA ILE A 166 8.78 30.83 -12.43
C ILE A 166 8.75 32.35 -12.64
N GLU A 167 9.92 32.99 -12.80
CA GLU A 167 10.05 34.40 -13.17
C GLU A 167 9.51 34.71 -14.57
N GLY A 168 9.72 33.81 -15.54
CA GLY A 168 9.22 33.91 -16.91
C GLY A 168 7.70 33.80 -17.06
N GLY A 169 7.00 33.33 -16.02
CA GLY A 169 5.54 33.39 -15.95
C GLY A 169 4.83 32.08 -16.29
N VAL A 170 5.47 30.92 -16.11
CA VAL A 170 4.81 29.61 -16.24
C VAL A 170 3.69 29.43 -15.20
N ASP A 171 2.66 28.67 -15.55
CA ASP A 171 1.53 28.32 -14.67
C ASP A 171 1.82 27.05 -13.84
N ALA A 172 2.60 26.14 -14.43
CA ALA A 172 3.06 24.90 -13.81
C ALA A 172 4.53 24.63 -14.13
N LEU A 173 5.17 23.77 -13.35
CA LEU A 173 6.43 23.11 -13.71
C LEU A 173 6.12 21.68 -14.14
N LEU A 174 6.71 21.22 -15.23
CA LEU A 174 6.60 19.85 -15.73
C LEU A 174 7.97 19.18 -15.64
N ILE A 175 8.17 18.37 -14.61
CA ILE A 175 9.36 17.54 -14.43
C ILE A 175 9.10 16.22 -15.13
N GLU A 176 9.75 15.99 -16.26
CA GLU A 176 9.30 14.97 -17.22
C GLU A 176 10.40 14.08 -17.77
N THR A 177 9.98 13.03 -18.49
CA THR A 177 10.86 11.98 -19.00
C THR A 177 11.73 11.39 -17.89
N ILE A 178 11.16 11.27 -16.68
CA ILE A 178 11.88 10.80 -15.50
C ILE A 178 12.28 9.35 -15.70
N PHE A 179 13.57 9.13 -15.97
CA PHE A 179 14.19 7.80 -16.03
C PHE A 179 14.83 7.38 -14.70
N ASP A 180 15.16 8.35 -13.83
CA ASP A 180 15.81 8.18 -12.52
C ASP A 180 15.01 8.94 -11.44
N THR A 181 14.43 8.21 -10.50
CA THR A 181 13.62 8.78 -9.42
C THR A 181 14.42 9.66 -8.46
N LEU A 182 15.74 9.43 -8.30
CA LEU A 182 16.58 10.28 -7.48
C LEU A 182 16.79 11.67 -8.13
N ASN A 183 16.86 11.72 -9.46
CA ASN A 183 16.85 12.98 -10.21
C ASN A 183 15.52 13.72 -10.02
N ALA A 184 14.39 13.02 -10.05
CA ALA A 184 13.08 13.63 -9.79
C ALA A 184 12.94 14.16 -8.36
N LYS A 185 13.43 13.43 -7.35
CA LYS A 185 13.48 13.91 -5.96
C LYS A 185 14.32 15.19 -5.82
N ALA A 186 15.46 15.27 -6.52
CA ALA A 186 16.25 16.51 -6.58
C ALA A 186 15.51 17.67 -7.26
N ALA A 187 14.78 17.41 -8.36
CA ALA A 187 13.98 18.41 -9.05
C ALA A 187 12.79 18.91 -8.21
N ILE A 188 12.08 18.01 -7.50
CA ILE A 188 11.02 18.37 -6.52
C ILE A 188 11.59 19.28 -5.43
N TYR A 189 12.73 18.89 -4.83
CA TYR A 189 13.38 19.65 -3.77
C TYR A 189 13.79 21.04 -4.26
N ALA A 190 14.40 21.12 -5.46
CA ALA A 190 14.75 22.37 -6.11
C ALA A 190 13.54 23.27 -6.42
N ALA A 191 12.41 22.68 -6.84
CA ALA A 191 11.18 23.40 -7.12
C ALA A 191 10.57 24.02 -5.84
N GLU A 192 10.51 23.27 -4.75
CA GLU A 192 10.06 23.77 -3.45
C GLU A 192 10.97 24.89 -2.91
N GLU A 193 12.29 24.77 -3.06
CA GLU A 193 13.22 25.87 -2.72
C GLU A 193 13.03 27.10 -3.61
N ALA A 194 12.91 26.94 -4.93
CA ALA A 194 12.73 28.04 -5.87
C ALA A 194 11.43 28.82 -5.61
N MET A 195 10.31 28.10 -5.40
CA MET A 195 9.04 28.71 -5.03
C MET A 195 9.11 29.46 -3.70
N LYS A 196 9.84 28.92 -2.71
CA LYS A 196 10.07 29.55 -1.40
C LYS A 196 10.92 30.82 -1.52
N ILE A 197 11.97 30.80 -2.35
CA ILE A 197 12.85 31.95 -2.62
C ILE A 197 12.07 33.09 -3.28
N LEU A 198 11.25 32.79 -4.28
CA LEU A 198 10.47 33.78 -5.03
C LEU A 198 9.17 34.21 -4.32
N GLY A 199 8.76 33.51 -3.26
CA GLY A 199 7.46 33.72 -2.61
C GLY A 199 6.26 33.44 -3.51
N LYS A 200 6.45 32.72 -4.63
CA LYS A 200 5.46 32.44 -5.67
C LYS A 200 5.28 30.93 -5.80
N ARG A 201 4.04 30.46 -5.64
CA ARG A 201 3.65 29.08 -5.93
C ARG A 201 3.16 28.96 -7.37
N VAL A 202 3.55 27.86 -8.02
CA VAL A 202 3.02 27.38 -9.30
C VAL A 202 2.66 25.90 -9.12
N GLU A 203 1.84 25.35 -10.01
CA GLU A 203 1.48 23.92 -9.94
C GLU A 203 2.68 23.03 -10.32
N MET A 204 2.69 21.76 -9.89
CA MET A 204 3.79 20.82 -10.17
C MET A 204 3.25 19.56 -10.83
N MET A 205 3.78 19.22 -12.00
CA MET A 205 3.41 18.05 -12.80
C MET A 205 4.64 17.16 -12.96
N LEU A 206 4.48 15.86 -12.75
CA LEU A 206 5.53 14.86 -12.97
C LEU A 206 5.16 13.91 -14.10
N SER A 207 6.12 13.51 -14.93
CA SER A 207 5.93 12.44 -15.91
C SER A 207 7.14 11.50 -15.96
N ALA A 208 6.90 10.22 -15.77
CA ALA A 208 7.93 9.18 -15.80
C ALA A 208 7.99 8.48 -17.15
N THR A 209 9.16 7.92 -17.45
CA THR A 209 9.36 7.10 -18.64
C THR A 209 9.67 5.67 -18.24
N VAL A 210 8.83 4.75 -18.70
CA VAL A 210 9.06 3.31 -18.58
C VAL A 210 10.12 2.92 -19.63
N ALA A 211 11.14 2.18 -19.23
CA ALA A 211 12.27 1.84 -20.10
C ALA A 211 11.97 0.66 -21.04
N ASP A 212 11.20 -0.33 -20.57
CA ASP A 212 10.89 -1.56 -21.31
C ASP A 212 9.54 -2.17 -20.88
N THR A 213 9.20 -3.33 -21.45
CA THR A 213 7.92 -4.03 -21.19
C THR A 213 7.81 -4.64 -19.79
N SER A 214 8.81 -4.51 -18.92
CA SER A 214 8.72 -4.91 -17.51
C SER A 214 7.97 -3.90 -16.62
N GLY A 215 7.65 -2.70 -17.14
CA GLY A 215 6.96 -1.67 -16.37
C GLY A 215 7.86 -0.92 -15.38
N ARG A 216 9.18 -0.94 -15.61
CA ARG A 216 10.18 -0.28 -14.76
C ARG A 216 10.77 0.98 -15.40
N THR A 217 11.15 1.95 -14.58
CA THR A 217 12.01 3.07 -14.98
C THR A 217 13.42 2.56 -15.35
N LEU A 218 14.25 3.41 -15.97
CA LEU A 218 15.64 3.05 -16.26
C LEU A 218 16.44 2.75 -14.98
N SER A 219 16.14 3.43 -13.87
CA SER A 219 16.69 3.13 -12.53
C SER A 219 16.11 1.87 -11.86
N GLY A 220 15.28 1.09 -12.56
CA GLY A 220 14.75 -0.21 -12.14
C GLY A 220 13.49 -0.18 -11.27
N GLN A 221 12.95 1.00 -10.94
CA GLN A 221 11.77 1.12 -10.08
C GLN A 221 10.46 0.76 -10.81
N THR A 222 9.58 0.01 -10.15
CA THR A 222 8.20 -0.16 -10.63
C THR A 222 7.38 1.13 -10.47
N ILE A 223 6.28 1.24 -11.19
CA ILE A 223 5.36 2.39 -11.13
C ILE A 223 4.83 2.61 -9.71
N ARG A 224 4.37 1.56 -9.03
CA ARG A 224 3.96 1.63 -7.62
C ARG A 224 5.09 2.10 -6.68
N ALA A 225 6.33 1.68 -6.91
CA ALA A 225 7.49 2.13 -6.14
C ALA A 225 7.84 3.61 -6.42
N PHE A 226 7.73 4.05 -7.67
CA PHE A 226 7.90 5.45 -8.08
C PHE A 226 6.85 6.35 -7.39
N LEU A 227 5.57 6.01 -7.44
CA LEU A 227 4.48 6.76 -6.79
C LEU A 227 4.72 6.94 -5.28
N ALA A 228 5.15 5.89 -4.58
CA ALA A 228 5.51 5.99 -3.17
C ALA A 228 6.70 6.95 -2.93
N SER A 229 7.72 6.89 -3.79
CA SER A 229 8.93 7.74 -3.73
C SER A 229 8.62 9.24 -3.86
N ILE A 230 7.67 9.61 -4.72
CA ILE A 230 7.29 11.02 -4.96
C ILE A 230 6.10 11.49 -4.10
N SER A 231 5.50 10.62 -3.27
CA SER A 231 4.27 10.88 -2.51
C SER A 231 4.30 12.09 -1.55
N HIS A 232 5.50 12.54 -1.21
CA HIS A 232 5.74 13.71 -0.37
C HIS A 232 5.53 15.06 -1.08
N ALA A 233 5.51 15.06 -2.41
CA ALA A 233 5.41 16.26 -3.25
C ALA A 233 3.96 16.78 -3.38
N ASN A 234 3.79 18.09 -3.43
CA ASN A 234 2.48 18.72 -3.62
C ASN A 234 2.11 18.79 -5.11
N LEU A 235 1.75 17.66 -5.68
CA LEU A 235 1.52 17.53 -7.13
C LEU A 235 0.12 17.99 -7.57
N LEU A 236 0.07 18.47 -8.81
CA LEU A 236 -1.13 18.61 -9.61
C LEU A 236 -1.41 17.30 -10.36
N SER A 237 -0.42 16.79 -11.10
CA SER A 237 -0.52 15.54 -11.84
C SER A 237 0.74 14.68 -11.76
N VAL A 238 0.55 13.38 -11.98
CA VAL A 238 1.60 12.40 -12.27
C VAL A 238 1.21 11.62 -13.53
N GLY A 239 2.16 11.26 -14.37
CA GLY A 239 1.86 10.60 -15.63
C GLY A 239 3.01 9.83 -16.25
N LEU A 240 2.79 9.43 -17.52
CA LEU A 240 3.80 8.76 -18.34
C LEU A 240 3.97 9.42 -19.70
N ASN A 241 5.21 9.46 -20.17
CA ASN A 241 5.58 9.97 -21.48
C ASN A 241 6.80 9.23 -22.07
N CYS A 242 6.97 9.39 -23.38
CA CYS A 242 8.06 8.81 -24.17
C CYS A 242 8.11 7.26 -24.11
N SER A 243 9.19 6.66 -24.64
CA SER A 243 9.39 5.24 -24.94
C SER A 243 8.36 4.58 -25.85
N PHE A 244 7.09 4.54 -25.46
CA PHE A 244 6.05 3.72 -26.05
C PHE A 244 5.02 4.52 -26.87
N GLY A 245 4.40 3.82 -27.83
CA GLY A 245 3.14 4.25 -28.45
C GLY A 245 1.96 4.11 -27.48
N ALA A 246 0.79 4.65 -27.85
CA ALA A 246 -0.36 4.71 -26.94
C ALA A 246 -0.84 3.31 -26.48
N LYS A 247 -0.91 2.35 -27.40
CA LYS A 247 -1.30 0.97 -27.08
C LYS A 247 -0.41 0.32 -26.01
N ASP A 248 0.91 0.44 -26.16
CA ASP A 248 1.87 -0.24 -25.28
C ASP A 248 2.05 0.48 -23.94
N LEU A 249 1.73 1.79 -23.88
CA LEU A 249 1.74 2.57 -22.64
C LEU A 249 0.51 2.31 -21.75
N LYS A 250 -0.60 1.80 -22.32
CA LYS A 250 -1.89 1.64 -21.61
C LYS A 250 -1.82 0.84 -20.30
N PRO A 251 -1.16 -0.34 -20.21
CA PRO A 251 -1.19 -1.14 -18.96
C PRO A 251 -0.54 -0.41 -17.78
N TYR A 252 0.50 0.39 -18.06
CA TYR A 252 1.19 1.21 -17.07
C TYR A 252 0.36 2.43 -16.64
N LEU A 253 -0.43 2.96 -17.57
CA LEU A 253 -1.38 4.03 -17.32
C LEU A 253 -2.59 3.57 -16.50
N GLU A 254 -3.05 2.33 -16.69
CA GLU A 254 -4.03 1.66 -15.83
C GLU A 254 -3.51 1.55 -14.39
N GLU A 255 -2.24 1.13 -14.19
CA GLU A 255 -1.60 1.07 -12.87
C GLU A 255 -1.50 2.45 -12.19
N ILE A 256 -1.01 3.48 -12.89
CA ILE A 256 -1.00 4.85 -12.35
C ILE A 256 -2.41 5.33 -12.03
N SER A 257 -3.37 5.13 -12.93
CA SER A 257 -4.76 5.58 -12.73
C SER A 257 -5.42 4.90 -11.53
N ALA A 258 -5.17 3.61 -11.32
CA ALA A 258 -5.70 2.84 -10.21
C ALA A 258 -5.28 3.40 -8.84
N HIS A 259 -4.03 3.87 -8.72
CA HIS A 259 -3.41 4.23 -7.43
C HIS A 259 -3.14 5.72 -7.20
N SER A 260 -3.14 6.58 -8.24
CA SER A 260 -2.77 8.00 -8.11
C SER A 260 -3.85 8.84 -7.38
N PRO A 261 -3.52 9.52 -6.27
CA PRO A 261 -4.37 10.53 -5.64
C PRO A 261 -4.33 11.90 -6.36
N TRP A 262 -3.52 12.05 -7.41
CA TRP A 262 -3.43 13.26 -8.22
C TRP A 262 -4.17 13.10 -9.55
N PHE A 263 -4.17 14.15 -10.39
CA PHE A 263 -4.58 14.01 -11.78
C PHE A 263 -3.58 13.15 -12.55
N VAL A 264 -4.03 12.50 -13.63
CA VAL A 264 -3.16 11.63 -14.44
C VAL A 264 -2.92 12.21 -15.82
N SER A 265 -1.65 12.29 -16.20
CA SER A 265 -1.20 12.70 -17.55
C SER A 265 -0.71 11.51 -18.37
N ALA A 266 -0.97 11.52 -19.67
CA ALA A 266 -0.33 10.61 -20.62
C ALA A 266 0.00 11.36 -21.90
N TYR A 267 1.20 11.17 -22.43
CA TYR A 267 1.59 11.73 -23.73
C TYR A 267 2.54 10.77 -24.46
N PRO A 268 1.99 9.75 -25.15
CA PRO A 268 2.77 8.71 -25.83
C PRO A 268 3.46 9.23 -27.10
N ASN A 269 4.43 8.46 -27.60
CA ASN A 269 5.02 8.67 -28.92
C ASN A 269 4.06 8.25 -30.04
N ALA A 270 4.29 8.73 -31.26
CA ALA A 270 3.59 8.27 -32.48
C ALA A 270 4.14 6.90 -32.96
N GLY A 271 3.96 5.90 -32.11
CA GLY A 271 4.58 4.57 -32.24
C GLY A 271 6.04 4.54 -31.81
N LEU A 272 6.72 3.43 -32.12
CA LEU A 272 8.17 3.31 -31.98
C LEU A 272 8.87 3.94 -33.20
N PRO A 273 10.06 4.55 -33.04
CA PRO A 273 10.81 5.09 -34.16
C PRO A 273 11.24 3.96 -35.12
N ASN A 274 11.11 4.22 -36.42
CA ASN A 274 11.55 3.32 -37.47
C ASN A 274 13.08 3.31 -37.64
N GLN A 275 13.61 2.54 -38.60
CA GLN A 275 15.06 2.40 -38.82
C GLN A 275 15.77 3.70 -39.21
N PHE A 276 15.03 4.75 -39.60
CA PHE A 276 15.56 6.08 -39.92
C PHE A 276 15.37 7.09 -38.77
N GLY A 277 14.78 6.68 -37.65
CA GLY A 277 14.44 7.54 -36.52
C GLY A 277 13.15 8.35 -36.71
N GLU A 278 12.37 8.05 -37.75
CA GLU A 278 11.09 8.70 -38.04
C GLU A 278 9.93 7.93 -37.38
N TYR A 279 8.76 8.57 -37.27
CA TYR A 279 7.58 8.01 -36.60
C TYR A 279 6.44 7.84 -37.61
N ASP A 280 5.93 6.61 -37.72
CA ASP A 280 5.03 6.19 -38.80
C ASP A 280 3.54 6.17 -38.42
N GLU A 281 3.18 6.30 -37.13
CA GLU A 281 1.76 6.34 -36.75
C GLU A 281 1.11 7.68 -37.12
N LEU A 282 -0.06 7.58 -37.75
CA LEU A 282 -0.87 8.73 -38.17
C LEU A 282 -1.87 9.15 -37.09
N PRO A 283 -2.41 10.39 -37.12
CA PRO A 283 -3.41 10.87 -36.17
C PRO A 283 -4.61 9.93 -36.00
N GLU A 284 -5.10 9.35 -37.10
CA GLU A 284 -6.24 8.43 -37.11
C GLU A 284 -5.91 7.07 -36.48
N MET A 285 -4.64 6.64 -36.54
CA MET A 285 -4.18 5.40 -35.90
C MET A 285 -4.04 5.59 -34.39
N MET A 286 -3.36 6.66 -33.96
CA MET A 286 -3.25 7.01 -32.54
C MET A 286 -4.63 7.29 -31.91
N ALA A 287 -5.55 7.92 -32.66
CA ALA A 287 -6.90 8.22 -32.19
C ALA A 287 -7.65 7.00 -31.68
N VAL A 288 -7.55 5.85 -32.38
CA VAL A 288 -8.19 4.60 -31.96
C VAL A 288 -7.61 4.11 -30.64
N GLN A 289 -6.28 4.15 -30.49
CA GLN A 289 -5.57 3.69 -29.29
C GLN A 289 -5.86 4.60 -28.08
N VAL A 290 -5.72 5.92 -28.26
CA VAL A 290 -5.91 6.93 -27.21
C VAL A 290 -7.37 7.04 -26.77
N LYS A 291 -8.34 6.69 -27.62
CA LYS A 291 -9.77 6.67 -27.23
C LYS A 291 -10.01 5.76 -26.03
N GLU A 292 -9.31 4.62 -25.93
CA GLU A 292 -9.44 3.70 -24.81
C GLU A 292 -9.13 4.39 -23.46
N TYR A 293 -8.18 5.33 -23.43
CA TYR A 293 -7.84 6.09 -22.23
C TYR A 293 -9.01 6.93 -21.69
N PHE A 294 -9.86 7.44 -22.58
CA PHE A 294 -11.02 8.24 -22.20
C PHE A 294 -12.22 7.37 -21.84
N ASP A 295 -12.47 6.32 -22.64
CA ASP A 295 -13.54 5.35 -22.41
C ASP A 295 -13.42 4.69 -21.03
N GLU A 296 -12.18 4.37 -20.62
CA GLU A 296 -11.85 3.74 -19.34
C GLU A 296 -11.48 4.75 -18.23
N LYS A 297 -11.56 6.06 -18.53
CA LYS A 297 -11.35 7.16 -17.56
C LYS A 297 -9.97 7.10 -16.89
N LEU A 298 -8.93 6.82 -17.68
CA LEU A 298 -7.55 6.66 -17.22
C LEU A 298 -6.80 8.00 -17.05
N VAL A 299 -7.21 9.05 -17.76
CA VAL A 299 -6.48 10.33 -17.84
C VAL A 299 -7.31 11.57 -17.48
N ASN A 300 -6.59 12.60 -17.08
CA ASN A 300 -7.05 13.99 -16.92
C ASN A 300 -6.34 14.93 -17.90
N ILE A 301 -5.13 14.58 -18.37
CA ILE A 301 -4.36 15.29 -19.37
C ILE A 301 -3.91 14.31 -20.44
N ILE A 302 -4.10 14.66 -21.71
CA ILE A 302 -3.60 13.91 -22.88
C ILE A 302 -2.74 14.83 -23.74
N GLY A 303 -1.58 14.36 -24.20
CA GLY A 303 -0.72 15.10 -25.13
C GLY A 303 -0.01 14.15 -26.10
N GLY A 304 1.08 14.62 -26.69
CA GLY A 304 1.94 13.81 -27.53
C GLY A 304 3.43 14.01 -27.24
N CYS A 305 4.20 12.93 -27.27
CA CYS A 305 5.66 12.99 -27.23
C CYS A 305 6.20 12.82 -28.66
N CYS A 306 7.31 12.11 -28.85
CA CYS A 306 8.07 12.09 -30.09
C CYS A 306 7.23 11.64 -31.30
N GLY A 307 7.36 12.36 -32.41
CA GLY A 307 6.64 12.10 -33.66
C GLY A 307 5.27 12.80 -33.78
N THR A 308 4.67 13.20 -32.66
CA THR A 308 3.32 13.79 -32.66
C THR A 308 3.29 15.22 -33.23
N SER A 309 2.27 15.49 -34.04
CA SER A 309 2.07 16.76 -34.77
C SER A 309 0.84 17.53 -34.29
N PRO A 310 0.67 18.80 -34.68
CA PRO A 310 -0.58 19.53 -34.46
C PRO A 310 -1.85 18.77 -34.91
N ASP A 311 -1.77 17.95 -35.97
CA ASP A 311 -2.90 17.13 -36.45
C ASP A 311 -3.32 16.04 -35.45
N HIS A 312 -2.37 15.50 -34.69
CA HIS A 312 -2.64 14.55 -33.60
C HIS A 312 -3.39 15.26 -32.46
N ILE A 313 -2.90 16.42 -32.05
CA ILE A 313 -3.51 17.27 -31.00
C ILE A 313 -4.93 17.72 -31.39
N ALA A 314 -5.13 18.14 -32.65
CA ALA A 314 -6.45 18.47 -33.19
C ALA A 314 -7.41 17.28 -33.27
N THR A 315 -6.89 16.06 -33.28
CA THR A 315 -7.68 14.83 -33.23
C THR A 315 -8.05 14.47 -31.79
N TYR A 316 -7.10 14.57 -30.84
CA TYR A 316 -7.38 14.38 -29.41
C TYR A 316 -8.42 15.38 -28.88
N GLN A 317 -8.34 16.64 -29.31
CA GLN A 317 -9.31 17.67 -28.94
C GLN A 317 -10.76 17.32 -29.31
N LYS A 318 -10.98 16.53 -30.38
CA LYS A 318 -12.31 16.03 -30.79
C LYS A 318 -12.73 14.79 -29.99
N LEU A 319 -11.77 13.92 -29.65
CA LEU A 319 -12.05 12.69 -28.90
C LEU A 319 -12.48 12.95 -27.45
N ILE A 320 -12.01 14.04 -26.84
CA ILE A 320 -12.39 14.40 -25.47
C ILE A 320 -13.76 15.11 -25.35
N GLU A 321 -14.44 15.41 -26.47
CA GLU A 321 -15.76 16.05 -26.44
C GLU A 321 -16.80 15.11 -25.83
N GLY A 322 -17.30 15.45 -24.63
CA GLY A 322 -18.25 14.63 -23.88
C GLY A 322 -17.61 13.49 -23.06
N ALA A 323 -16.28 13.38 -23.04
CA ALA A 323 -15.59 12.40 -22.20
C ALA A 323 -15.75 12.71 -20.71
N GLU A 324 -15.94 11.68 -19.88
CA GLU A 324 -15.99 11.83 -18.43
C GLU A 324 -14.59 12.03 -17.82
N VAL A 325 -14.49 12.95 -16.86
CA VAL A 325 -13.23 13.25 -16.17
C VAL A 325 -12.90 12.16 -15.15
N ARG A 326 -11.67 11.65 -15.19
CA ARG A 326 -11.13 10.77 -14.14
C ARG A 326 -11.18 11.45 -12.77
N LYS A 327 -11.78 10.79 -11.78
CA LYS A 327 -11.75 11.25 -10.38
C LYS A 327 -10.48 10.74 -9.69
N CYS A 328 -9.78 11.64 -8.99
CA CYS A 328 -8.63 11.30 -8.17
C CYS A 328 -9.00 10.29 -7.06
N ARG A 329 -8.07 9.40 -6.71
CA ARG A 329 -8.23 8.49 -5.57
C ARG A 329 -8.03 9.24 -4.25
N ILE A 330 -8.57 8.68 -3.16
CA ILE A 330 -8.18 9.08 -1.81
C ILE A 330 -6.77 8.53 -1.55
N ALA A 331 -5.89 9.34 -0.96
CA ALA A 331 -4.53 8.91 -0.62
C ALA A 331 -4.53 7.75 0.39
N SER A 332 -3.55 6.84 0.29
CA SER A 332 -3.45 5.70 1.21
C SER A 332 -3.13 6.14 2.63
N THR A 333 -3.75 5.46 3.60
CA THR A 333 -3.47 5.57 5.03
C THR A 333 -2.45 4.53 5.52
N SER A 334 -1.99 3.64 4.62
CA SER A 334 -0.88 2.73 4.86
C SER A 334 0.46 3.47 4.82
N LEU A 335 1.46 2.89 5.47
CA LEU A 335 2.84 3.30 5.25
C LEU A 335 3.32 2.69 3.93
N GLU A 336 3.42 3.49 2.88
CA GLU A 336 4.06 3.10 1.62
C GLU A 336 5.56 3.46 1.67
N LEU A 337 6.42 2.45 1.53
CA LEU A 337 7.88 2.56 1.41
C LEU A 337 8.32 1.98 0.06
N SER A 338 9.52 2.32 -0.41
CA SER A 338 10.04 1.71 -1.66
C SER A 338 11.55 1.53 -1.69
N GLY A 339 11.94 0.41 -2.31
CA GLY A 339 13.25 0.23 -2.94
C GLY A 339 13.08 0.42 -4.46
N LEU A 340 13.43 -0.61 -5.25
CA LEU A 340 12.92 -0.79 -6.62
C LEU A 340 11.46 -1.27 -6.66
N GLU A 341 10.96 -1.81 -5.55
CA GLU A 341 9.61 -2.35 -5.40
C GLU A 341 8.87 -1.66 -4.24
N LEU A 342 7.54 -1.70 -4.26
CA LEU A 342 6.69 -1.16 -3.21
C LEU A 342 6.64 -2.11 -2.01
N LEU A 343 6.80 -1.57 -0.81
CA LEU A 343 6.44 -2.23 0.44
C LEU A 343 5.33 -1.42 1.12
N GLU A 344 4.12 -1.97 1.15
CA GLU A 344 2.97 -1.37 1.84
C GLU A 344 2.74 -2.02 3.21
N ILE A 345 2.72 -1.21 4.26
CA ILE A 345 2.47 -1.63 5.64
C ILE A 345 1.17 -0.98 6.11
N THR A 346 0.06 -1.72 6.02
CA THR A 346 -1.24 -1.26 6.53
C THR A 346 -1.21 -1.22 8.06
N SER A 347 -1.88 -0.23 8.66
CA SER A 347 -2.01 -0.20 10.12
C SER A 347 -2.95 -1.29 10.60
N LEU A 348 -2.52 -2.02 11.64
CA LEU A 348 -3.44 -2.78 12.48
C LEU A 348 -4.44 -1.81 13.13
N ILE A 349 -5.65 -1.72 12.58
CA ILE A 349 -6.80 -1.17 13.30
C ILE A 349 -7.14 -2.22 14.36
N ILE A 350 -6.57 -2.06 15.56
CA ILE A 350 -7.09 -2.76 16.74
C ILE A 350 -8.52 -2.25 16.91
N PRO A 351 -9.56 -3.10 16.86
CA PRO A 351 -10.91 -2.67 17.17
C PRO A 351 -10.87 -2.03 18.56
N SER A 352 -11.40 -0.81 18.67
CA SER A 352 -11.47 -0.10 19.95
C SER A 352 -12.47 -0.82 20.86
N ASP A 353 -12.04 -1.92 21.49
CA ASP A 353 -12.89 -2.65 22.40
C ASP A 353 -13.25 -1.72 23.56
N LEU A 354 -14.54 -1.71 23.87
CA LEU A 354 -15.13 -0.92 24.93
C LEU A 354 -14.68 -1.55 26.25
N SER A 355 -13.54 -1.08 26.75
CA SER A 355 -12.74 -1.74 27.77
C SER A 355 -13.58 -2.26 28.96
N PRO A 356 -13.30 -3.47 29.45
CA PRO A 356 -13.97 -4.00 30.63
C PRO A 356 -13.70 -3.09 31.84
N ASN A 357 -14.78 -2.67 32.48
CA ASN A 357 -14.76 -1.82 33.66
C ASN A 357 -14.01 -2.52 34.82
N PRO A 358 -13.15 -1.83 35.60
CA PRO A 358 -12.55 -2.40 36.81
C PRO A 358 -13.59 -2.80 37.87
N SER A 359 -13.13 -3.59 38.85
CA SER A 359 -13.98 -4.27 39.82
C SER A 359 -14.81 -3.34 40.75
N PRO A 360 -15.91 -3.82 41.39
CA PRO A 360 -17.02 -2.97 41.85
C PRO A 360 -16.82 -2.10 43.12
N LYS A 361 -15.67 -1.47 43.37
CA LYS A 361 -15.42 -0.73 44.63
C LYS A 361 -15.16 0.78 44.56
N GLU A 362 -14.99 1.39 43.39
CA GLU A 362 -14.69 2.83 43.30
C GLU A 362 -15.67 3.57 42.38
N ARG A 363 -16.79 4.04 42.96
CA ARG A 363 -17.73 4.96 42.30
C ARG A 363 -17.61 6.36 42.88
N GLY A 364 -17.00 7.27 42.13
CA GLY A 364 -16.81 8.68 42.48
C GLY A 364 -16.84 9.61 41.26
N THR A 365 -18.04 9.88 40.73
CA THR A 365 -18.33 10.95 39.75
C THR A 365 -17.53 10.98 38.43
N ARG A 366 -17.90 10.12 37.46
CA ARG A 366 -17.85 10.42 36.01
C ARG A 366 -19.15 9.92 35.33
N PRO A 367 -19.64 10.55 34.24
CA PRO A 367 -20.86 10.10 33.55
C PRO A 367 -20.65 8.73 32.87
N GLU A 368 -21.63 7.82 32.97
CA GLU A 368 -21.48 6.42 32.56
C GLU A 368 -21.43 6.16 31.03
N TYR A 369 -21.55 7.17 30.17
CA TYR A 369 -21.58 6.99 28.70
C TYR A 369 -20.99 8.18 27.94
N TYR A 370 -20.05 7.88 27.03
CA TYR A 370 -19.59 8.77 25.98
C TYR A 370 -20.14 8.27 24.63
N THR A 371 -20.80 9.15 23.89
CA THR A 371 -21.26 8.94 22.49
C THR A 371 -20.41 9.71 21.48
N THR A 372 -19.29 10.27 21.94
CA THR A 372 -18.31 11.09 21.22
C THR A 372 -17.02 11.03 22.05
N ASP A 373 -15.86 11.30 21.46
CA ASP A 373 -14.60 11.44 22.17
C ASP A 373 -14.60 12.59 23.22
N VAL A 374 -13.57 12.62 24.06
CA VAL A 374 -13.47 13.52 25.21
C VAL A 374 -13.29 14.99 24.81
N ASP A 375 -12.72 15.29 23.64
CA ASP A 375 -12.39 16.67 23.25
C ASP A 375 -13.53 17.33 22.49
N ASN A 376 -14.19 16.62 21.57
CA ASN A 376 -15.50 17.03 21.05
C ASN A 376 -16.53 17.17 22.17
N TRP A 377 -16.51 16.28 23.19
CA TRP A 377 -17.39 16.45 24.35
C TRP A 377 -17.12 17.75 25.11
N LYS A 378 -15.86 18.14 25.35
CA LYS A 378 -15.53 19.41 26.02
C LYS A 378 -16.02 20.62 25.23
N PHE A 379 -15.86 20.61 23.91
CA PHE A 379 -16.25 21.72 23.04
C PHE A 379 -17.76 21.85 22.86
N LEU A 380 -18.46 20.72 22.67
CA LEU A 380 -19.89 20.69 22.32
C LEU A 380 -20.80 20.64 23.55
N GLN A 381 -20.34 20.21 24.73
CA GLN A 381 -21.20 20.18 25.93
C GLN A 381 -21.76 21.57 26.33
N PRO A 382 -20.99 22.69 26.28
CA PRO A 382 -21.53 24.03 26.51
C PRO A 382 -22.63 24.40 25.50
N ILE A 383 -22.38 24.19 24.20
CA ILE A 383 -23.31 24.48 23.11
C ILE A 383 -24.60 23.65 23.26
N ALA A 384 -24.46 22.35 23.56
CA ALA A 384 -25.58 21.46 23.84
C ALA A 384 -26.34 21.80 25.14
N LYS A 385 -25.76 22.58 26.07
CA LYS A 385 -26.49 23.16 27.20
C LYS A 385 -27.26 24.41 26.77
N GLU A 386 -26.68 25.26 25.92
CA GLU A 386 -27.32 26.47 25.40
C GLU A 386 -28.55 26.15 24.53
N LEU A 387 -28.42 25.20 23.59
CA LEU A 387 -29.53 24.73 22.75
C LEU A 387 -30.72 24.19 23.57
N ARG A 388 -30.47 23.60 24.75
CA ARG A 388 -31.57 23.19 25.66
C ARG A 388 -32.34 24.34 26.30
N HIS A 389 -31.85 25.56 26.23
CA HIS A 389 -32.54 26.76 26.72
C HIS A 389 -33.13 27.58 25.55
N ASN A 390 -32.51 27.53 24.37
CA ASN A 390 -32.89 28.26 23.16
C ASN A 390 -33.48 27.32 22.08
N GLN A 391 -34.48 26.51 22.45
CA GLN A 391 -35.13 25.57 21.53
C GLN A 391 -36.09 26.28 20.58
N THR A 392 -36.29 25.71 19.39
CA THR A 392 -37.37 26.09 18.48
C THR A 392 -38.75 25.73 19.05
N GLU A 393 -39.81 26.39 18.57
CA GLU A 393 -41.19 26.11 18.96
C GLU A 393 -41.59 24.65 18.66
N ALA A 394 -41.11 24.10 17.54
CA ALA A 394 -41.30 22.71 17.16
C ALA A 394 -40.54 21.75 18.09
N GLU A 395 -39.28 22.00 18.40
CA GLU A 395 -38.53 21.19 19.38
C GLU A 395 -39.21 21.16 20.76
N ASP A 396 -39.65 22.31 21.31
CA ASP A 396 -40.33 22.27 22.60
C ASP A 396 -41.66 21.51 22.48
N ALA A 397 -42.47 21.74 21.43
CA ALA A 397 -43.71 21.00 21.20
C ALA A 397 -43.48 19.48 21.15
N LEU A 398 -42.46 19.00 20.44
CA LEU A 398 -42.10 17.57 20.43
C LEU A 398 -41.60 17.10 21.79
N TRP A 399 -40.76 17.91 22.46
CA TRP A 399 -40.24 17.61 23.79
C TRP A 399 -41.35 17.48 24.84
N GLN A 400 -42.37 18.35 24.81
CA GLN A 400 -43.52 18.31 25.71
C GLN A 400 -44.23 16.96 25.65
N GLU A 401 -44.32 16.34 24.47
CA GLU A 401 -44.88 15.01 24.28
C GLU A 401 -43.88 13.91 24.67
N VAL A 402 -42.69 13.82 24.05
CA VAL A 402 -41.77 12.69 24.28
C VAL A 402 -41.25 12.61 25.72
N ARG A 403 -41.14 13.74 26.45
CA ARG A 403 -40.73 13.76 27.86
C ARG A 403 -41.72 13.06 28.80
N ARG A 404 -42.98 12.90 28.39
CA ARG A 404 -44.02 12.17 29.13
C ARG A 404 -43.94 10.65 28.94
N LYS A 405 -42.90 10.15 28.23
CA LYS A 405 -42.73 8.73 27.84
C LYS A 405 -43.86 8.19 26.94
N THR A 406 -44.52 9.04 26.16
CA THR A 406 -45.51 8.65 25.14
C THR A 406 -44.98 7.59 24.16
N THR A 407 -43.67 7.64 23.87
CA THR A 407 -42.96 6.68 23.01
C THR A 407 -42.65 5.34 23.68
N GLY A 408 -42.80 5.20 25.00
CA GLY A 408 -42.34 4.03 25.77
C GLY A 408 -40.83 3.99 26.06
N TYR A 409 -40.01 4.76 25.33
CA TYR A 409 -38.55 4.75 25.41
C TYR A 409 -37.95 6.02 26.03
N LYS A 410 -36.71 5.94 26.51
CA LYS A 410 -36.01 7.09 27.13
C LYS A 410 -35.36 7.97 26.06
N ILE A 411 -36.07 9.01 25.65
CA ILE A 411 -35.55 10.07 24.77
C ILE A 411 -34.77 11.11 25.59
N LYS A 412 -33.59 11.52 25.10
CA LYS A 412 -32.85 12.70 25.56
C LYS A 412 -32.94 13.81 24.50
N ARG A 413 -32.78 15.07 24.88
CA ARG A 413 -32.71 16.22 23.96
C ARG A 413 -31.31 16.85 23.91
N GLN A 414 -30.93 17.37 22.75
CA GLN A 414 -29.71 18.13 22.48
C GLN A 414 -28.49 17.40 23.06
N GLN A 415 -28.18 16.22 22.53
CA GLN A 415 -27.14 15.31 23.05
C GLN A 415 -25.98 15.23 22.05
N VAL A 416 -24.75 15.32 22.55
CA VAL A 416 -23.54 15.24 21.71
C VAL A 416 -23.31 13.80 21.26
N VAL A 417 -23.09 13.59 19.95
CA VAL A 417 -22.75 12.31 19.31
C VAL A 417 -21.74 12.57 18.19
N ASP A 418 -20.60 11.89 18.22
CA ASP A 418 -19.54 11.90 17.19
C ASP A 418 -19.25 13.27 16.55
N GLY A 419 -19.02 14.31 17.36
CA GLY A 419 -18.77 15.67 16.88
C GLY A 419 -20.01 16.52 16.54
N TYR A 420 -21.22 15.99 16.66
CA TYR A 420 -22.50 16.67 16.38
C TYR A 420 -23.37 16.81 17.63
N ILE A 421 -24.40 17.65 17.56
CA ILE A 421 -25.46 17.75 18.57
C ILE A 421 -26.78 17.35 17.91
N ALA A 422 -27.36 16.25 18.38
CA ALA A 422 -28.65 15.72 17.92
C ALA A 422 -29.80 16.33 18.74
N ASP A 423 -30.86 16.81 18.07
CA ASP A 423 -32.01 17.48 18.70
C ASP A 423 -32.67 16.56 19.71
N PHE A 424 -32.92 15.29 19.33
CA PHE A 424 -33.29 14.23 20.27
C PHE A 424 -32.63 12.90 19.93
N ILE A 425 -32.53 12.02 20.93
CA ILE A 425 -31.91 10.70 20.78
C ILE A 425 -32.50 9.66 21.74
N CYS A 426 -32.81 8.48 21.20
CA CYS A 426 -33.02 7.25 21.95
C CYS A 426 -31.71 6.43 21.95
N VAL A 427 -30.94 6.55 23.04
CA VAL A 427 -29.64 5.84 23.15
C VAL A 427 -29.83 4.31 23.18
N GLU A 428 -30.90 3.84 23.83
CA GLU A 428 -31.22 2.40 23.95
C GLU A 428 -31.42 1.72 22.59
N LYS A 429 -32.07 2.42 21.65
CA LYS A 429 -32.33 1.93 20.29
C LYS A 429 -31.31 2.43 19.26
N ARG A 430 -30.35 3.28 19.66
CA ARG A 430 -29.47 4.05 18.76
C ARG A 430 -30.26 4.73 17.64
N VAL A 431 -31.17 5.63 18.00
CA VAL A 431 -31.95 6.43 17.03
C VAL A 431 -31.83 7.91 17.38
N ILE A 432 -31.40 8.72 16.42
CA ILE A 432 -31.36 10.17 16.45
C ILE A 432 -32.64 10.69 15.78
N ILE A 433 -33.18 11.77 16.30
CA ILE A 433 -34.42 12.41 15.83
C ILE A 433 -34.12 13.90 15.70
N GLU A 434 -34.04 14.40 14.47
CA GLU A 434 -33.80 15.82 14.17
C GLU A 434 -35.13 16.52 13.81
N VAL A 435 -35.28 17.78 14.20
CA VAL A 435 -36.48 18.61 13.94
C VAL A 435 -36.09 19.80 13.07
N ASP A 436 -36.13 19.60 11.76
CA ASP A 436 -35.53 20.51 10.79
C ASP A 436 -36.37 21.79 10.57
N GLY A 437 -35.72 22.92 10.81
CA GLY A 437 -36.23 24.27 10.64
C GLY A 437 -36.26 24.76 9.20
N GLY A 438 -37.09 24.15 8.35
CA GLY A 438 -37.46 24.65 7.03
C GLY A 438 -36.45 24.37 5.91
N ILE A 439 -36.93 23.74 4.84
CA ILE A 439 -36.13 23.43 3.64
C ILE A 439 -35.72 24.75 2.95
N HIS A 440 -34.47 25.18 3.16
CA HIS A 440 -33.85 26.21 2.34
C HIS A 440 -33.12 25.58 1.15
N LEU A 441 -33.66 25.82 -0.04
CA LEU A 441 -33.20 25.29 -1.33
C LEU A 441 -31.84 25.88 -1.76
N SER A 442 -30.76 25.36 -1.18
CA SER A 442 -29.38 25.58 -1.62
C SER A 442 -28.60 24.26 -1.60
N ASN A 443 -28.04 23.88 -2.76
CA ASN A 443 -27.42 22.56 -3.01
C ASN A 443 -26.26 22.19 -2.06
N ASP A 444 -25.67 23.15 -1.35
CA ASP A 444 -24.52 22.92 -0.46
C ASP A 444 -24.91 22.47 0.95
N ASN A 445 -26.13 22.77 1.42
CA ASN A 445 -26.60 22.32 2.73
C ASN A 445 -27.04 20.84 2.70
N ILE A 446 -27.75 20.42 1.64
CA ILE A 446 -28.19 19.03 1.46
C ILE A 446 -26.98 18.08 1.53
N LYS A 447 -25.90 18.38 0.81
CA LYS A 447 -24.65 17.60 0.84
C LYS A 447 -24.01 17.52 2.24
N ARG A 448 -24.15 18.54 3.08
CA ARG A 448 -23.64 18.53 4.47
C ARG A 448 -24.52 17.69 5.39
N ASP A 449 -25.84 17.76 5.22
CA ASP A 449 -26.79 16.97 5.99
C ASP A 449 -26.74 15.48 5.63
N ASP A 450 -26.52 15.14 4.36
CA ASP A 450 -26.32 13.77 3.91
C ASP A 450 -25.02 13.18 4.47
N GLU A 451 -23.91 13.93 4.41
CA GLU A 451 -22.62 13.48 4.94
C GLU A 451 -22.65 13.34 6.48
N ARG A 452 -23.28 14.28 7.20
CA ARG A 452 -23.55 14.16 8.65
C ARG A 452 -24.38 12.91 8.96
N THR A 453 -25.42 12.65 8.18
CA THR A 453 -26.28 11.47 8.35
C THR A 453 -25.50 10.18 8.10
N ARG A 454 -24.59 10.19 7.11
CA ARG A 454 -23.71 9.07 6.79
C ARG A 454 -22.75 8.75 7.94
N ILE A 455 -22.14 9.75 8.56
CA ILE A 455 -21.23 9.60 9.72
C ILE A 455 -22.00 9.04 10.93
N LEU A 456 -23.19 9.56 11.23
CA LEU A 456 -24.00 9.04 12.33
C LEU A 456 -24.47 7.58 12.08
N ASN A 457 -24.75 7.22 10.82
CA ASN A 457 -25.07 5.86 10.41
C ASN A 457 -23.87 4.89 10.51
N THR A 458 -22.63 5.31 10.20
CA THR A 458 -21.44 4.44 10.41
C THR A 458 -21.18 4.20 11.90
N GLN A 459 -21.52 5.16 12.76
CA GLN A 459 -21.59 4.98 14.21
C GLN A 459 -22.82 4.18 14.68
N GLY A 460 -23.59 3.57 13.78
CA GLY A 460 -24.72 2.69 14.11
C GLY A 460 -25.90 3.40 14.79
N PHE A 461 -26.08 4.71 14.58
CA PHE A 461 -27.31 5.43 14.91
C PHE A 461 -28.13 5.63 13.63
N ASP A 462 -29.43 5.31 13.66
CA ASP A 462 -30.31 5.70 12.56
C ASP A 462 -30.79 7.13 12.82
N VAL A 463 -30.85 7.95 11.78
CA VAL A 463 -31.40 9.31 11.86
C VAL A 463 -32.82 9.33 11.26
N ILE A 464 -33.80 9.83 12.02
CA ILE A 464 -35.13 10.16 11.49
C ILE A 464 -35.38 11.67 11.61
N ARG A 465 -35.97 12.27 10.58
CA ARG A 465 -36.18 13.73 10.49
C ARG A 465 -37.68 14.05 10.47
N PHE A 466 -38.07 15.15 11.11
CA PHE A 466 -39.42 15.72 11.03
C PHE A 466 -39.36 17.20 10.73
N THR A 467 -40.29 17.71 9.93
CA THR A 467 -40.35 19.15 9.66
C THR A 467 -40.99 19.91 10.84
N ASN A 468 -40.58 21.16 11.08
CA ASN A 468 -41.25 22.04 12.04
C ASN A 468 -42.78 22.07 11.87
N LYS A 469 -43.26 22.04 10.62
CA LYS A 469 -44.68 22.05 10.30
C LYS A 469 -45.40 20.80 10.82
N GLU A 470 -44.90 19.60 10.54
CA GLU A 470 -45.53 18.35 11.01
C GLU A 470 -45.61 18.28 12.54
N VAL A 471 -44.56 18.76 13.21
CA VAL A 471 -44.48 18.78 14.68
C VAL A 471 -45.47 19.76 15.28
N LEU A 472 -45.58 20.97 14.72
CA LEU A 472 -46.51 22.00 15.19
C LEU A 472 -47.97 21.68 14.83
N GLU A 473 -48.24 21.02 13.70
CA GLU A 473 -49.59 20.58 13.33
C GLU A 473 -50.08 19.41 14.20
N ASN A 474 -49.22 18.42 14.52
CA ASN A 474 -49.61 17.29 15.36
C ASN A 474 -48.42 16.56 16.03
N ALA A 475 -47.86 17.15 17.09
CA ALA A 475 -46.78 16.54 17.88
C ALA A 475 -47.11 15.14 18.44
N LEU A 476 -48.39 14.85 18.73
CA LEU A 476 -48.82 13.52 19.18
C LEU A 476 -48.66 12.47 18.07
N LEU A 477 -49.02 12.80 16.83
CA LEU A 477 -48.82 11.92 15.67
C LEU A 477 -47.33 11.71 15.38
N VAL A 478 -46.50 12.75 15.48
CA VAL A 478 -45.04 12.62 15.37
C VAL A 478 -44.48 11.72 16.47
N SER A 479 -44.93 11.88 17.71
CA SER A 479 -44.55 10.99 18.81
C SER A 479 -44.99 9.53 18.58
N GLN A 480 -46.10 9.28 17.88
CA GLN A 480 -46.53 7.93 17.49
C GLN A 480 -45.67 7.37 16.34
N LYS A 481 -45.28 8.19 15.34
CA LYS A 481 -44.32 7.80 14.29
C LYS A 481 -42.98 7.38 14.90
N ILE A 482 -42.43 8.21 15.80
CA ILE A 482 -41.20 7.92 16.57
C ILE A 482 -41.35 6.60 17.34
N LYS A 483 -42.46 6.41 18.04
CA LYS A 483 -42.73 5.15 18.75
C LYS A 483 -42.69 3.95 17.81
N HIS A 484 -43.42 4.00 16.70
CA HIS A 484 -43.47 2.90 15.73
C HIS A 484 -42.08 2.53 15.19
N PHE A 485 -41.25 3.53 14.89
CA PHE A 485 -39.86 3.32 14.48
C PHE A 485 -39.02 2.63 15.58
N LEU A 486 -39.16 3.06 16.84
CA LEU A 486 -38.43 2.49 17.98
C LEU A 486 -38.91 1.09 18.38
N ASP A 487 -40.21 0.82 18.28
CA ASP A 487 -40.82 -0.50 18.52
C ASP A 487 -40.34 -1.52 17.48
N ASN A 488 -40.27 -1.12 16.20
CA ASN A 488 -39.82 -1.98 15.10
C ASN A 488 -38.30 -2.20 15.07
N LYS A 489 -37.50 -1.32 15.67
CA LYS A 489 -36.03 -1.45 15.70
C LYS A 489 -35.60 -2.49 16.73
N THR A 490 -34.91 -3.55 16.29
CA THR A 490 -34.31 -4.56 17.17
C THR A 490 -33.19 -3.95 18.02
N THR A 491 -33.28 -4.12 19.34
CA THR A 491 -32.24 -3.66 20.26
C THR A 491 -31.00 -4.56 20.11
N PRO A 492 -29.78 -4.02 19.93
CA PRO A 492 -28.58 -4.84 19.90
C PRO A 492 -28.38 -5.57 21.23
N ALA A 493 -28.37 -6.90 21.21
CA ALA A 493 -28.02 -7.67 22.39
C ALA A 493 -26.57 -7.37 22.81
N ARG A 494 -26.30 -7.24 24.11
CA ARG A 494 -24.94 -7.25 24.66
C ARG A 494 -24.27 -8.58 24.26
N LYS A 495 -23.43 -8.57 23.23
CA LYS A 495 -22.60 -9.72 22.87
C LYS A 495 -21.47 -9.88 23.89
N SER A 496 -21.68 -10.77 24.86
CA SER A 496 -20.56 -11.48 25.48
C SER A 496 -19.93 -12.37 24.41
N VAL A 497 -18.71 -12.08 24.00
CA VAL A 497 -18.03 -12.87 22.96
C VAL A 497 -17.38 -14.09 23.59
N SER A 498 -18.04 -15.24 23.48
CA SER A 498 -17.39 -16.55 23.52
C SER A 498 -18.01 -17.47 22.47
N LEU A 499 -17.21 -17.78 21.45
CA LEU A 499 -17.26 -18.95 20.55
C LEU A 499 -18.61 -19.35 19.89
N VAL A 500 -18.60 -19.28 18.55
CA VAL A 500 -19.51 -19.90 17.55
C VAL A 500 -19.76 -21.38 17.91
N PRO A 501 -20.98 -22.00 17.78
CA PRO A 501 -21.89 -22.00 16.60
C PRO A 501 -23.40 -21.82 16.94
N LEU A 502 -24.41 -21.89 16.03
CA LEU A 502 -24.52 -22.20 14.59
C LEU A 502 -25.73 -21.41 14.00
N SER A 503 -25.66 -21.11 12.70
CA SER A 503 -26.68 -20.67 11.73
C SER A 503 -28.17 -21.07 11.91
N LEU A 504 -29.14 -20.31 11.31
CA LEU A 504 -29.96 -20.70 10.12
C LEU A 504 -31.26 -19.88 9.81
N GLY A 505 -31.47 -19.57 8.51
CA GLY A 505 -32.77 -19.46 7.78
C GLY A 505 -33.58 -18.14 7.88
N GLU A 506 -34.35 -17.70 6.87
CA GLU A 506 -34.56 -18.18 5.47
C GLU A 506 -35.21 -17.07 4.55
N GLY A 507 -34.65 -16.84 3.34
CA GLY A 507 -35.23 -16.22 2.09
C GLY A 507 -35.75 -14.75 2.04
N ALA A 508 -36.08 -14.05 0.92
CA ALA A 508 -36.23 -14.28 -0.56
C ALA A 508 -37.66 -14.01 -1.16
N GLY A 509 -37.77 -13.27 -2.30
CA GLY A 509 -39.00 -12.93 -3.08
C GLY A 509 -39.88 -11.79 -2.50
N GLY A 510 -40.76 -11.05 -3.23
CA GLY A 510 -41.16 -10.88 -4.66
C GLY A 510 -42.37 -9.89 -4.75
N GLU A 511 -42.83 -9.26 -5.84
CA GLU A 511 -42.46 -9.24 -7.28
C GLU A 511 -43.04 -7.98 -8.06
N VAL A 512 -42.90 -7.95 -9.40
CA VAL A 512 -43.06 -6.88 -10.46
C VAL A 512 -44.31 -5.94 -10.51
N GLU A 513 -44.13 -4.60 -10.64
CA GLU A 513 -44.34 -3.74 -11.87
C GLU A 513 -44.34 -2.19 -11.64
N THR A 514 -44.00 -1.44 -12.70
CA THR A 514 -44.04 0.04 -12.97
C THR A 514 -43.14 1.06 -12.23
N SER A 515 -42.21 1.63 -13.01
CA SER A 515 -41.76 3.03 -13.11
C SER A 515 -41.11 3.80 -11.93
N ASN A 516 -39.98 4.46 -12.27
CA ASN A 516 -39.32 5.64 -11.66
C ASN A 516 -38.48 5.49 -10.38
N SER A 517 -37.17 5.75 -10.59
CA SER A 517 -36.22 6.53 -9.77
C SER A 517 -35.99 6.24 -8.28
N ASP A 518 -34.69 6.07 -7.99
CA ASP A 518 -33.93 6.43 -6.77
C ASP A 518 -33.60 5.35 -5.71
N GLU A 519 -32.39 5.54 -5.16
CA GLU A 519 -31.75 4.94 -3.98
C GLU A 519 -31.33 3.46 -3.99
N ASP A 520 -30.02 3.23 -4.14
CA ASP A 520 -29.34 1.96 -3.81
C ASP A 520 -28.14 2.22 -2.88
N SER A 521 -28.36 2.15 -1.57
CA SER A 521 -27.34 2.32 -0.54
C SER A 521 -26.66 0.98 -0.20
N ILE A 522 -25.53 0.69 -0.85
CA ILE A 522 -24.83 -0.59 -0.68
C ILE A 522 -24.20 -0.70 0.72
N GLN A 523 -24.59 -1.73 1.47
CA GLN A 523 -23.96 -2.13 2.74
C GLN A 523 -22.60 -2.78 2.50
N VAL A 524 -21.53 -2.20 3.04
CA VAL A 524 -20.17 -2.74 2.93
C VAL A 524 -19.91 -3.77 4.03
N SER A 525 -19.68 -5.02 3.65
CA SER A 525 -19.28 -6.10 4.56
C SER A 525 -17.79 -6.02 4.88
N GLY A 526 -17.45 -5.53 6.08
CA GLY A 526 -16.07 -5.44 6.54
C GLY A 526 -15.46 -6.80 6.88
N GLY A 527 -14.42 -7.20 6.16
CA GLY A 527 -13.42 -8.17 6.59
C GLY A 527 -12.09 -7.45 6.86
N GLU A 528 -11.48 -7.68 8.01
CA GLU A 528 -10.25 -6.97 8.42
C GLU A 528 -9.03 -7.49 7.64
N VAL A 529 -8.37 -6.61 6.89
CA VAL A 529 -7.09 -6.91 6.21
C VAL A 529 -5.94 -6.64 7.18
N ARG A 530 -5.36 -7.72 7.70
CA ARG A 530 -4.21 -7.68 8.62
C ARG A 530 -2.90 -7.66 7.83
N SER A 531 -2.09 -6.60 7.96
CA SER A 531 -0.70 -6.65 7.47
C SER A 531 0.15 -7.60 8.33
N LEU A 532 1.15 -8.23 7.69
CA LEU A 532 2.11 -9.11 8.34
C LEU A 532 3.21 -8.29 9.02
N PHE A 533 3.75 -8.81 10.13
CA PHE A 533 4.86 -8.17 10.83
C PHE A 533 6.08 -8.02 9.91
N THR A 534 6.61 -6.79 9.80
CA THR A 534 7.68 -6.44 8.88
C THR A 534 9.06 -6.57 9.54
N ASN A 535 9.94 -7.35 8.92
CA ASN A 535 11.27 -7.65 9.47
C ASN A 535 12.31 -6.69 8.89
N ILE A 536 12.97 -5.91 9.75
CA ILE A 536 14.07 -5.01 9.39
C ILE A 536 15.40 -5.70 9.75
N GLY A 537 16.30 -5.89 8.79
CA GLY A 537 17.55 -6.63 9.00
C GLY A 537 18.64 -5.83 9.72
N GLU A 538 19.04 -6.28 10.92
CA GLU A 538 20.01 -5.59 11.83
C GLU A 538 21.51 -5.73 11.47
N ARG A 539 21.89 -6.55 10.49
CA ARG A 539 23.28 -7.05 10.35
C ARG A 539 24.23 -6.11 9.61
N CYS A 540 23.71 -5.10 8.91
CA CYS A 540 24.49 -4.05 8.22
C CYS A 540 24.80 -2.86 9.14
N ASN A 541 25.11 -3.17 10.40
CA ASN A 541 25.36 -2.22 11.46
C ASN A 541 26.79 -2.43 11.99
N VAL A 542 27.66 -1.42 11.86
CA VAL A 542 29.07 -1.55 12.28
C VAL A 542 29.24 -1.76 13.78
N ALA A 543 28.40 -1.13 14.61
CA ALA A 543 28.42 -1.31 16.06
C ALA A 543 27.88 -2.70 16.50
N GLY A 544 26.89 -3.23 15.77
CA GLY A 544 26.25 -4.52 16.06
C GLY A 544 26.94 -5.75 15.46
N SER A 545 27.68 -5.59 14.35
CA SER A 545 28.17 -6.69 13.52
C SER A 545 29.68 -6.60 13.27
N ARG A 546 30.47 -7.32 14.08
CA ARG A 546 31.94 -7.41 13.95
C ARG A 546 32.42 -7.78 12.54
N MET A 547 31.67 -8.61 11.81
CA MET A 547 32.00 -8.97 10.44
C MET A 547 31.81 -7.77 9.50
N PHE A 548 30.69 -7.06 9.63
CA PHE A 548 30.38 -5.90 8.80
C PHE A 548 31.38 -4.76 9.06
N LEU A 549 31.64 -4.41 10.33
CA LEU A 549 32.67 -3.45 10.72
C LEU A 549 34.04 -3.77 10.10
N ARG A 550 34.47 -5.04 10.16
CA ARG A 550 35.73 -5.48 9.55
C ARG A 550 35.73 -5.22 8.04
N LEU A 551 34.67 -5.60 7.33
CA LEU A 551 34.61 -5.47 5.87
C LEU A 551 34.56 -4.01 5.41
N ILE A 552 33.80 -3.15 6.11
CA ILE A 552 33.78 -1.70 5.83
C ILE A 552 35.16 -1.07 6.10
N ASN A 553 35.79 -1.39 7.25
CA ASN A 553 37.12 -0.88 7.58
C ASN A 553 38.23 -1.41 6.64
N GLU A 554 38.09 -2.64 6.12
CA GLU A 554 38.95 -3.20 5.06
C GLU A 554 38.58 -2.72 3.64
N LYS A 555 37.56 -1.85 3.50
CA LYS A 555 37.03 -1.32 2.22
C LYS A 555 36.53 -2.39 1.24
N LYS A 556 36.12 -3.54 1.76
CA LYS A 556 35.58 -4.69 1.04
C LYS A 556 34.06 -4.60 0.90
N TYR A 557 33.59 -3.58 0.20
CA TYR A 557 32.16 -3.31 0.07
C TYR A 557 31.40 -4.43 -0.63
N GLU A 558 31.99 -5.10 -1.62
CA GLU A 558 31.39 -6.26 -2.31
C GLU A 558 31.15 -7.45 -1.36
N GLU A 559 32.12 -7.77 -0.49
CA GLU A 559 31.93 -8.78 0.56
C GLU A 559 30.86 -8.34 1.58
N ALA A 560 30.75 -7.03 1.85
CA ALA A 560 29.74 -6.47 2.74
C ALA A 560 28.31 -6.51 2.12
N LEU A 561 28.18 -6.37 0.79
CA LEU A 561 26.91 -6.55 0.08
C LEU A 561 26.36 -7.97 0.24
N VAL A 562 27.22 -8.99 0.37
CA VAL A 562 26.77 -10.37 0.67
C VAL A 562 26.01 -10.45 2.01
N ILE A 563 26.37 -9.63 3.01
CA ILE A 563 25.64 -9.56 4.28
C ILE A 563 24.26 -8.95 4.07
N ALA A 564 24.15 -7.88 3.28
CA ALA A 564 22.88 -7.25 2.96
C ALA A 564 21.97 -8.18 2.14
N ARG A 565 22.48 -8.78 1.04
CA ARG A 565 21.75 -9.75 0.21
C ARG A 565 21.26 -10.94 1.02
N LYS A 566 22.13 -11.50 1.88
CA LYS A 566 21.78 -12.63 2.74
C LYS A 566 20.61 -12.32 3.68
N GLN A 567 20.53 -11.11 4.25
CA GLN A 567 19.38 -10.73 5.07
C GLN A 567 18.08 -10.70 4.28
N VAL A 568 18.11 -10.18 3.05
CA VAL A 568 16.95 -10.17 2.15
C VAL A 568 16.54 -11.60 1.78
N GLU A 569 17.50 -12.50 1.48
CA GLU A 569 17.25 -13.93 1.26
C GLU A 569 16.67 -14.64 2.51
N GLU A 570 17.07 -14.21 3.71
CA GLU A 570 16.58 -14.71 5.01
C GLU A 570 15.29 -14.04 5.47
N GLY A 571 14.62 -13.25 4.62
CA GLY A 571 13.28 -12.70 4.85
C GLY A 571 13.22 -11.29 5.43
N ALA A 572 14.32 -10.54 5.47
CA ALA A 572 14.28 -9.11 5.76
C ALA A 572 13.58 -8.36 4.61
N GLN A 573 12.57 -7.56 4.96
CA GLN A 573 11.77 -6.76 4.03
C GLN A 573 12.27 -5.30 3.96
N ILE A 574 13.13 -4.91 4.89
CA ILE A 574 13.81 -3.61 4.97
C ILE A 574 15.23 -3.91 5.48
N ILE A 575 16.25 -3.18 5.03
CA ILE A 575 17.62 -3.30 5.56
C ILE A 575 17.99 -2.07 6.37
N ASP A 576 18.36 -2.25 7.63
CA ASP A 576 18.95 -1.22 8.50
C ASP A 576 20.46 -1.13 8.23
N ILE A 577 20.92 0.07 7.90
CA ILE A 577 22.32 0.36 7.57
C ILE A 577 22.84 1.42 8.53
N ASN A 578 23.82 1.04 9.35
CA ASN A 578 24.47 1.92 10.32
C ASN A 578 25.99 1.89 10.14
N MET A 579 26.59 3.08 10.00
CA MET A 579 28.02 3.31 9.80
C MET A 579 28.70 4.09 10.95
N ASP A 580 28.02 4.24 12.08
CA ASP A 580 28.54 4.95 13.25
C ASP A 580 29.56 4.09 14.02
N ASP A 581 30.85 4.25 13.67
CA ASP A 581 31.98 3.82 14.51
C ASP A 581 32.93 5.01 14.76
N ALA A 582 33.70 4.97 15.85
CA ALA A 582 34.65 6.02 16.20
C ALA A 582 35.89 6.06 15.28
N MET A 583 36.16 4.98 14.55
CA MET A 583 37.30 4.83 13.65
C MET A 583 36.94 5.03 12.16
N LEU A 584 35.66 5.28 11.84
CA LEU A 584 35.15 5.41 10.47
C LEU A 584 34.66 6.82 10.16
N GLU A 585 34.90 7.27 8.92
CA GLU A 585 34.28 8.48 8.37
C GLU A 585 32.84 8.17 7.94
N ALA A 586 31.97 7.95 8.93
CA ALA A 586 30.60 7.40 8.77
C ALA A 586 29.79 7.98 7.60
N LYS A 587 29.96 9.28 7.30
CA LYS A 587 29.31 9.95 6.16
C LYS A 587 29.79 9.43 4.80
N GLU A 588 31.09 9.21 4.65
CA GLU A 588 31.71 8.66 3.44
C GLU A 588 31.38 7.18 3.28
N GLU A 589 31.44 6.40 4.38
CA GLU A 589 31.08 4.98 4.37
C GLU A 589 29.60 4.78 3.98
N MET A 590 28.69 5.58 4.55
CA MET A 590 27.26 5.54 4.26
C MET A 590 26.98 5.84 2.79
N THR A 591 27.56 6.93 2.28
CA THR A 591 27.45 7.34 0.86
C THR A 591 27.95 6.24 -0.06
N THR A 592 29.15 5.70 0.21
CA THR A 592 29.80 4.69 -0.63
C THR A 592 29.01 3.38 -0.63
N PHE A 593 28.62 2.88 0.55
CA PHE A 593 27.91 1.62 0.67
C PHE A 593 26.49 1.69 0.10
N LEU A 594 25.77 2.81 0.27
CA LEU A 594 24.45 2.99 -0.36
C LEU A 594 24.55 3.03 -1.89
N ASN A 595 25.60 3.64 -2.45
CA ASN A 595 25.83 3.62 -3.90
C ASN A 595 26.12 2.21 -4.43
N TYR A 596 26.83 1.37 -3.66
CA TYR A 596 26.99 -0.06 -3.93
C TYR A 596 25.66 -0.81 -3.83
N VAL A 597 24.87 -0.59 -2.77
CA VAL A 597 23.55 -1.21 -2.59
C VAL A 597 22.61 -0.89 -3.76
N ALA A 598 22.62 0.34 -4.26
CA ALA A 598 21.83 0.76 -5.42
C ALA A 598 22.23 0.04 -6.74
N SER A 599 23.43 -0.55 -6.82
CA SER A 599 23.88 -1.35 -7.97
C SER A 599 23.48 -2.83 -7.91
N GLU A 600 22.90 -3.28 -6.81
CA GLU A 600 22.54 -4.68 -6.54
C GLU A 600 21.01 -4.85 -6.52
N PRO A 601 20.36 -5.38 -7.58
CA PRO A 601 18.90 -5.46 -7.66
C PRO A 601 18.24 -6.24 -6.52
N ASP A 602 18.86 -7.35 -6.08
CA ASP A 602 18.34 -8.19 -5.00
C ASP A 602 18.25 -7.47 -3.64
N ILE A 603 19.11 -6.46 -3.44
CA ILE A 603 19.16 -5.65 -2.22
C ILE A 603 18.33 -4.39 -2.40
N SER A 604 18.57 -3.65 -3.49
CA SER A 604 17.89 -2.38 -3.78
C SER A 604 16.38 -2.53 -4.01
N ARG A 605 15.85 -3.74 -4.30
CA ARG A 605 14.40 -3.97 -4.38
C ARG A 605 13.64 -3.66 -3.09
N VAL A 606 14.25 -3.90 -1.92
CA VAL A 606 13.65 -3.58 -0.62
C VAL A 606 13.98 -2.16 -0.15
N PRO A 607 13.12 -1.50 0.65
CA PRO A 607 13.44 -0.21 1.24
C PRO A 607 14.65 -0.26 2.18
N ILE A 608 15.33 0.87 2.30
CA ILE A 608 16.46 1.07 3.22
C ILE A 608 15.99 1.86 4.46
N MET A 609 16.48 1.44 5.63
CA MET A 609 16.46 2.22 6.86
C MET A 609 17.88 2.78 7.07
N ILE A 610 18.00 4.11 7.01
CA ILE A 610 19.28 4.81 7.17
C ILE A 610 19.45 5.10 8.67
N ASP A 611 20.39 4.42 9.32
CA ASP A 611 20.62 4.52 10.77
C ASP A 611 21.91 5.28 11.10
N SER A 612 21.78 6.35 11.89
CA SER A 612 22.90 7.09 12.47
C SER A 612 22.43 8.04 13.57
N SER A 613 23.27 8.21 14.58
CA SER A 613 23.16 9.25 15.60
C SER A 613 23.53 10.65 15.11
N LYS A 614 24.13 10.77 13.91
CA LYS A 614 24.64 12.00 13.32
C LYS A 614 23.78 12.45 12.15
N TRP A 615 23.22 13.66 12.24
CA TRP A 615 22.32 14.19 11.21
C TRP A 615 22.99 14.34 9.84
N GLU A 616 24.27 14.70 9.78
CA GLU A 616 25.03 14.83 8.54
C GLU A 616 25.28 13.50 7.80
N VAL A 617 25.16 12.36 8.50
CA VAL A 617 25.23 11.01 7.92
C VAL A 617 23.86 10.62 7.37
N ILE A 618 22.78 10.87 8.13
CA ILE A 618 21.39 10.71 7.66
C ILE A 618 21.15 11.52 6.38
N GLU A 619 21.52 12.80 6.38
CA GLU A 619 21.32 13.70 5.25
C GLU A 619 22.18 13.34 4.03
N ALA A 620 23.34 12.69 4.24
CA ALA A 620 24.11 12.10 3.14
C ALA A 620 23.41 10.86 2.58
N GLY A 621 22.92 9.96 3.43
CA GLY A 621 22.22 8.75 2.99
C GLY A 621 20.91 9.06 2.23
N LEU A 622 20.13 10.05 2.69
CA LEU A 622 18.90 10.50 2.02
C LEU A 622 19.14 10.96 0.58
N LYS A 623 20.33 11.49 0.28
CA LYS A 623 20.76 11.94 -1.05
C LYS A 623 21.23 10.81 -1.97
N CYS A 624 21.38 9.59 -1.46
CA CYS A 624 21.80 8.41 -2.23
C CYS A 624 20.65 7.44 -2.57
N VAL A 625 19.50 7.55 -1.89
CA VAL A 625 18.41 6.56 -2.02
C VAL A 625 17.28 7.07 -2.92
N GLN A 626 17.07 6.40 -4.06
CA GLN A 626 16.01 6.72 -5.02
C GLN A 626 14.59 6.50 -4.46
N GLY A 627 14.41 5.48 -3.61
CA GLY A 627 13.12 5.12 -3.01
C GLY A 627 12.69 5.99 -1.83
N LYS A 628 11.50 5.67 -1.28
CA LYS A 628 11.00 6.18 0.00
C LYS A 628 11.55 5.28 1.13
N CYS A 629 12.64 5.75 1.72
CA CYS A 629 13.36 5.12 2.83
C CYS A 629 12.80 5.54 4.20
N ILE A 630 13.37 4.95 5.26
CA ILE A 630 13.13 5.35 6.65
C ILE A 630 14.39 6.00 7.22
N VAL A 631 14.25 7.10 7.96
CA VAL A 631 15.29 7.66 8.82
C VAL A 631 15.22 7.06 10.22
N ASN A 632 16.31 6.46 10.67
CA ASN A 632 16.51 5.95 12.02
C ASN A 632 17.63 6.77 12.70
N SER A 633 17.35 7.70 13.60
CA SER A 633 16.05 8.16 14.09
C SER A 633 16.11 9.65 14.45
N ILE A 634 14.95 10.25 14.72
CA ILE A 634 14.83 11.58 15.32
C ILE A 634 14.22 11.50 16.73
N SER A 635 14.47 12.49 17.57
CA SER A 635 13.93 12.56 18.92
C SER A 635 13.87 14.00 19.44
N LEU A 636 13.24 14.21 20.60
CA LEU A 636 13.14 15.52 21.26
C LEU A 636 14.33 15.83 22.17
N LYS A 637 15.38 14.99 22.16
CA LYS A 637 16.59 15.12 23.01
C LYS A 637 17.25 16.51 22.92
N GLU A 638 17.34 17.07 21.72
CA GLU A 638 17.98 18.36 21.44
C GLU A 638 16.98 19.53 21.45
N GLY A 639 15.75 19.27 21.92
CA GLY A 639 14.65 20.22 21.99
C GLY A 639 13.73 20.19 20.77
N GLU A 640 12.62 20.92 20.90
CA GLU A 640 11.55 20.94 19.90
C GLU A 640 11.96 21.57 18.55
N GLU A 641 12.78 22.63 18.56
CA GLU A 641 13.17 23.33 17.32
C GLU A 641 14.02 22.45 16.40
N ASP A 642 15.00 21.75 16.97
CA ASP A 642 15.84 20.79 16.26
C ASP A 642 15.00 19.64 15.68
N PHE A 643 14.15 19.02 16.52
CA PHE A 643 13.23 17.95 16.10
C PHE A 643 12.34 18.38 14.92
N LEU A 644 11.74 19.57 14.97
CA LEU A 644 10.92 20.12 13.89
C LEU A 644 11.75 20.43 12.63
N ASN A 645 13.00 20.88 12.77
CA ASN A 645 13.89 21.17 11.64
C ASN A 645 14.32 19.89 10.92
N LYS A 646 14.73 18.85 11.68
CA LYS A 646 15.03 17.52 11.14
C LYS A 646 13.79 16.93 10.46
N ALA A 647 12.62 16.95 11.10
CA ALA A 647 11.36 16.47 10.51
C ALA A 647 10.97 17.17 9.19
N ARG A 648 11.14 18.51 9.09
CA ARG A 648 10.92 19.24 7.83
C ARG A 648 11.85 18.78 6.72
N LYS A 649 13.13 18.54 7.02
CA LYS A 649 14.09 17.99 6.05
C LYS A 649 13.70 16.58 5.61
N ILE A 650 13.38 15.67 6.54
CA ILE A 650 12.93 14.30 6.23
C ILE A 650 11.74 14.32 5.27
N ARG A 651 10.74 15.16 5.55
CA ARG A 651 9.57 15.36 4.67
C ARG A 651 9.97 15.88 3.29
N ALA A 652 10.90 16.83 3.21
CA ALA A 652 11.38 17.39 1.95
C ALA A 652 12.21 16.39 1.10
N TYR A 653 12.90 15.43 1.73
CA TYR A 653 13.57 14.32 1.04
C TYR A 653 12.63 13.12 0.72
N GLY A 654 11.39 13.16 1.20
CA GLY A 654 10.39 12.13 0.93
C GLY A 654 10.59 10.81 1.67
N ALA A 655 11.09 10.86 2.91
CA ALA A 655 11.31 9.68 3.75
C ALA A 655 10.31 9.58 4.92
N ALA A 656 10.12 8.37 5.44
CA ALA A 656 9.47 8.12 6.73
C ALA A 656 10.45 8.32 7.90
N ALA A 657 9.95 8.43 9.13
CA ALA A 657 10.80 8.70 10.31
C ALA A 657 10.53 7.71 11.45
N VAL A 658 11.60 7.10 11.97
CA VAL A 658 11.60 6.53 13.34
C VAL A 658 11.74 7.68 14.33
N VAL A 659 10.81 7.76 15.26
CA VAL A 659 10.76 8.71 16.36
C VAL A 659 11.00 7.96 17.65
N MET A 660 12.20 8.09 18.22
CA MET A 660 12.50 7.49 19.52
C MET A 660 11.79 8.25 20.65
N ALA A 661 11.30 7.51 21.64
CA ALA A 661 10.78 8.07 22.89
C ALA A 661 11.93 8.59 23.79
N PHE A 662 12.59 9.65 23.35
CA PHE A 662 13.68 10.35 24.04
C PHE A 662 13.40 11.85 23.96
N ASP A 663 13.39 12.55 25.10
CA ASP A 663 13.19 14.00 25.19
C ASP A 663 14.32 14.70 25.96
N GLU A 664 14.18 15.99 26.23
CA GLU A 664 15.18 16.82 26.93
C GLU A 664 15.49 16.33 28.36
N LYS A 665 14.68 15.42 28.92
CA LYS A 665 14.88 14.80 30.24
C LYS A 665 15.51 13.42 30.18
N GLY A 666 15.74 12.86 28.98
CA GLY A 666 16.32 11.54 28.77
C GLY A 666 15.41 10.56 28.04
N GLN A 667 15.87 9.31 27.98
CA GLN A 667 15.15 8.19 27.38
C GLN A 667 13.92 7.80 28.22
N ALA A 668 12.85 7.33 27.57
CA ALA A 668 11.68 6.80 28.26
C ALA A 668 11.88 5.35 28.71
N ASP A 669 11.98 5.17 30.03
CA ASP A 669 12.08 3.92 30.78
C ASP A 669 10.72 3.28 31.06
N SER A 670 9.76 4.09 31.50
CA SER A 670 8.44 3.73 32.04
C SER A 670 7.28 3.95 31.04
N PHE A 671 6.17 3.24 31.19
CA PHE A 671 4.97 3.37 30.34
C PHE A 671 4.46 4.82 30.22
N GLU A 672 4.39 5.55 31.34
CA GLU A 672 3.95 6.95 31.38
C GLU A 672 4.88 7.86 30.57
N ARG A 673 6.20 7.63 30.64
CA ARG A 673 7.19 8.39 29.88
C ARG A 673 7.13 8.06 28.39
N LYS A 674 7.00 6.78 28.04
CA LYS A 674 6.90 6.34 26.63
C LYS A 674 5.68 6.99 25.95
N THR A 675 4.51 6.88 26.57
CA THR A 675 3.26 7.46 26.05
C THR A 675 3.28 8.98 26.01
N GLN A 676 3.82 9.65 27.04
CA GLN A 676 3.98 11.12 27.06
C GLN A 676 4.81 11.63 25.88
N ILE A 677 5.99 11.03 25.62
CA ILE A 677 6.89 11.50 24.57
C ILE A 677 6.31 11.22 23.19
N CYS A 678 5.78 10.01 22.95
CA CYS A 678 5.16 9.68 21.66
C CYS A 678 3.96 10.60 21.35
N SER A 679 3.11 10.90 22.33
CA SER A 679 2.02 11.87 22.17
C SER A 679 2.51 13.26 21.80
N ARG A 680 3.49 13.81 22.55
CA ARG A 680 4.07 15.13 22.26
C ARG A 680 4.67 15.17 20.85
N ALA A 681 5.46 14.16 20.49
CA ALA A 681 6.12 14.10 19.19
C ALA A 681 5.11 13.97 18.03
N TYR A 682 4.05 13.17 18.19
CA TYR A 682 2.98 13.03 17.20
C TYR A 682 2.34 14.38 16.87
N HIS A 683 1.88 15.12 17.88
CA HIS A 683 1.27 16.44 17.70
C HIS A 683 2.24 17.47 17.11
N LEU A 684 3.53 17.43 17.47
CA LEU A 684 4.53 18.30 16.85
C LEU A 684 4.73 17.99 15.36
N LEU A 685 4.75 16.72 14.97
CA LEU A 685 4.89 16.31 13.57
C LEU A 685 3.64 16.59 12.74
N VAL A 686 2.47 16.14 13.20
CA VAL A 686 1.21 16.29 12.46
C VAL A 686 0.77 17.75 12.44
N ASP A 687 0.66 18.40 13.61
CA ASP A 687 -0.01 19.70 13.72
C ASP A 687 0.90 20.89 13.35
N LYS A 688 2.24 20.77 13.51
CA LYS A 688 3.19 21.87 13.18
C LYS A 688 4.04 21.66 11.93
N VAL A 689 4.28 20.43 11.49
CA VAL A 689 5.04 20.14 10.25
C VAL A 689 4.12 19.73 9.09
N GLY A 690 2.90 19.27 9.38
CA GLY A 690 2.07 18.59 8.38
C GLY A 690 2.76 17.31 7.90
N PHE A 691 3.44 16.60 8.80
CA PHE A 691 4.06 15.32 8.50
C PHE A 691 2.96 14.25 8.39
N PRO A 692 2.92 13.41 7.34
CA PRO A 692 1.89 12.38 7.20
C PRO A 692 1.91 11.41 8.39
N PRO A 693 0.81 11.21 9.13
CA PRO A 693 0.82 10.38 10.34
C PRO A 693 1.15 8.91 10.05
N GLN A 694 0.85 8.41 8.86
CA GLN A 694 1.22 7.08 8.40
C GLN A 694 2.74 6.88 8.20
N ASP A 695 3.49 7.97 8.00
CA ASP A 695 4.95 7.97 7.83
C ASP A 695 5.71 8.12 9.16
N ILE A 696 4.99 8.18 10.28
CA ILE A 696 5.55 8.21 11.64
C ILE A 696 5.63 6.79 12.18
N ILE A 697 6.85 6.35 12.51
CA ILE A 697 7.14 5.09 13.18
C ILE A 697 7.65 5.42 14.58
N PHE A 698 6.96 5.03 15.65
CA PHE A 698 7.50 5.20 17.01
C PHE A 698 8.41 4.04 17.40
N ASP A 699 9.54 4.35 18.05
CA ASP A 699 10.28 3.40 18.88
C ASP A 699 10.09 3.82 20.36
N PRO A 700 9.24 3.10 21.13
CA PRO A 700 9.08 3.31 22.57
C PRO A 700 10.33 2.99 23.43
N ASN A 701 11.48 2.70 22.82
CA ASN A 701 12.69 2.11 23.37
C ASN A 701 12.48 0.68 23.90
N VAL A 702 12.98 -0.29 23.14
CA VAL A 702 13.26 -1.65 23.66
C VAL A 702 14.52 -1.57 24.53
N LEU A 703 14.36 -1.82 25.84
CA LEU A 703 15.43 -1.76 26.85
C LEU A 703 15.74 -3.15 27.41
N ALA A 704 16.94 -3.33 27.97
CA ALA A 704 17.40 -4.61 28.48
C ALA A 704 16.65 -5.05 29.76
N ILE A 705 16.11 -6.27 29.78
CA ILE A 705 15.48 -6.91 30.93
C ILE A 705 16.43 -7.89 31.63
N ALA A 706 16.01 -8.43 32.79
CA ALA A 706 16.78 -9.41 33.56
C ALA A 706 18.24 -8.99 33.85
N THR A 707 18.43 -7.71 34.17
CA THR A 707 19.75 -7.10 34.42
C THR A 707 20.22 -7.25 35.88
N GLY A 708 19.37 -7.75 36.78
CA GLY A 708 19.59 -7.77 38.22
C GLY A 708 19.22 -6.46 38.94
N ILE A 709 18.69 -5.47 38.22
CA ILE A 709 18.18 -4.20 38.75
C ILE A 709 16.65 -4.24 38.70
N GLU A 710 15.99 -4.03 39.84
CA GLU A 710 14.53 -4.23 39.99
C GLU A 710 13.72 -3.30 39.08
N GLU A 711 14.17 -2.05 38.95
CA GLU A 711 13.60 -1.02 38.08
C GLU A 711 13.57 -1.43 36.61
N HIS A 712 14.46 -2.33 36.17
CA HIS A 712 14.55 -2.79 34.79
C HIS A 712 13.64 -3.99 34.48
N ASN A 713 13.06 -4.64 35.50
CA ASN A 713 12.25 -5.85 35.30
C ASN A 713 10.99 -5.57 34.47
N ASN A 714 10.42 -4.37 34.55
CA ASN A 714 9.15 -4.04 33.91
C ASN A 714 9.27 -3.52 32.46
N TYR A 715 10.49 -3.29 31.95
CA TYR A 715 10.70 -2.64 30.64
C TYR A 715 10.05 -3.37 29.45
N GLY A 716 9.99 -4.70 29.48
CA GLY A 716 9.28 -5.49 28.46
C GLY A 716 7.77 -5.24 28.47
N VAL A 717 7.17 -5.26 29.66
CA VAL A 717 5.75 -4.96 29.89
C VAL A 717 5.40 -3.53 29.50
N ASP A 718 6.23 -2.56 29.87
CA ASP A 718 6.03 -1.14 29.56
C ASP A 718 6.09 -0.85 28.06
N PHE A 719 6.96 -1.53 27.31
CA PHE A 719 6.97 -1.46 25.85
C PHE A 719 5.67 -2.04 25.26
N ILE A 720 5.26 -3.25 25.68
CA ILE A 720 4.06 -3.92 25.17
C ILE A 720 2.79 -3.08 25.46
N ASN A 721 2.69 -2.49 26.65
CA ASN A 721 1.60 -1.59 27.01
C ASN A 721 1.64 -0.27 26.23
N ALA A 722 2.83 0.31 26.03
CA ALA A 722 3.00 1.51 25.21
C ALA A 722 2.58 1.26 23.75
N THR A 723 2.88 0.08 23.21
CA THR A 723 2.46 -0.33 21.86
C THR A 723 0.94 -0.31 21.71
N ARG A 724 0.23 -0.98 22.63
CA ARG A 724 -1.25 -0.96 22.69
C ARG A 724 -1.79 0.48 22.79
N TRP A 725 -1.17 1.30 23.63
CA TRP A 725 -1.59 2.69 23.83
C TRP A 725 -1.38 3.55 22.56
N ILE A 726 -0.24 3.43 21.89
CA ILE A 726 0.06 4.17 20.66
C ILE A 726 -0.97 3.83 19.59
N LYS A 727 -1.26 2.54 19.37
CA LYS A 727 -2.31 2.13 18.40
C LYS A 727 -3.70 2.65 18.72
N ALA A 728 -4.05 2.75 19.99
CA ALA A 728 -5.36 3.25 20.42
C ALA A 728 -5.50 4.78 20.37
N ASN A 729 -4.41 5.55 20.41
CA ASN A 729 -4.45 7.01 20.61
C ASN A 729 -3.80 7.84 19.48
N LEU A 730 -2.86 7.27 18.72
CA LEU A 730 -2.09 7.97 17.70
C LEU A 730 -2.40 7.34 16.32
N PRO A 731 -3.44 7.80 15.61
CA PRO A 731 -3.95 7.12 14.43
C PRO A 731 -2.92 7.07 13.29
N TYR A 732 -2.99 6.01 12.50
CA TYR A 732 -2.10 5.67 11.38
C TYR A 732 -0.62 5.42 11.71
N ALA A 733 -0.11 5.90 12.84
CA ALA A 733 1.28 5.70 13.27
C ALA A 733 1.65 4.21 13.38
N LYS A 734 2.91 3.92 13.04
CA LYS A 734 3.51 2.59 13.13
C LYS A 734 4.41 2.47 14.35
N ILE A 735 4.81 1.26 14.69
CA ILE A 735 5.59 0.94 15.88
C ILE A 735 6.71 -0.02 15.52
N SER A 736 7.94 0.33 15.90
CA SER A 736 9.17 -0.43 15.72
C SER A 736 9.94 -0.56 17.03
N GLY A 737 11.06 -1.29 17.00
CA GLY A 737 11.98 -1.42 18.13
C GLY A 737 13.20 -2.27 17.81
N GLY A 738 14.33 -1.93 18.42
CA GLY A 738 15.57 -2.73 18.40
C GLY A 738 15.47 -3.99 19.26
N ILE A 739 14.96 -5.10 18.70
CA ILE A 739 14.65 -6.33 19.47
C ILE A 739 15.89 -6.91 20.15
N SER A 740 17.06 -6.86 19.49
CA SER A 740 18.33 -7.33 20.03
C SER A 740 18.77 -6.66 21.34
N ASN A 741 18.23 -5.48 21.68
CA ASN A 741 18.53 -4.76 22.91
C ASN A 741 17.93 -5.41 24.16
N LEU A 742 16.76 -6.05 24.02
CA LEU A 742 16.01 -6.66 25.12
C LEU A 742 16.85 -7.71 25.88
N SER A 743 17.62 -8.48 25.12
CA SER A 743 18.37 -9.65 25.59
C SER A 743 19.86 -9.36 25.87
N PHE A 744 20.26 -8.09 26.01
CA PHE A 744 21.68 -7.72 26.20
C PHE A 744 22.31 -8.32 27.47
N SER A 745 21.54 -8.58 28.52
CA SER A 745 21.98 -9.27 29.74
C SER A 745 22.55 -10.67 29.48
N PHE A 746 22.16 -11.31 28.37
CA PHE A 746 22.54 -12.68 27.99
C PHE A 746 23.50 -12.73 26.79
N ARG A 747 24.29 -11.67 26.54
CA ARG A 747 25.31 -11.64 25.48
C ARG A 747 26.24 -12.87 25.55
N GLY A 748 26.33 -13.60 24.45
CA GLY A 748 27.12 -14.84 24.34
C GLY A 748 26.33 -16.14 24.60
N ASN A 749 25.06 -16.08 24.98
CA ASN A 749 24.15 -17.23 25.00
C ASN A 749 23.01 -17.01 23.98
N ASN A 750 23.27 -17.37 22.72
CA ASN A 750 22.33 -17.11 21.63
C ASN A 750 20.97 -17.81 21.82
N VAL A 751 20.96 -19.06 22.32
CA VAL A 751 19.73 -19.83 22.56
C VAL A 751 18.76 -19.06 23.47
N VAL A 752 19.26 -18.52 24.58
CA VAL A 752 18.46 -17.69 25.50
C VAL A 752 18.01 -16.39 24.83
N ARG A 753 18.88 -15.73 24.06
CA ARG A 753 18.53 -14.47 23.36
C ARG A 753 17.44 -14.67 22.31
N GLU A 754 17.52 -15.73 21.52
CA GLU A 754 16.58 -16.07 20.45
C GLU A 754 15.20 -16.43 21.03
N ALA A 755 15.15 -17.17 22.14
CA ALA A 755 13.92 -17.43 22.89
C ALA A 755 13.30 -16.11 23.42
N ILE A 756 14.09 -15.23 24.05
CA ILE A 756 13.63 -13.91 24.53
C ILE A 756 13.04 -13.06 23.39
N HIS A 757 13.71 -13.01 22.23
CA HIS A 757 13.21 -12.26 21.06
C HIS A 757 11.86 -12.81 20.57
N SER A 758 11.75 -14.13 20.46
CA SER A 758 10.56 -14.80 19.91
C SER A 758 9.34 -14.65 20.82
N VAL A 759 9.54 -14.76 22.15
CA VAL A 759 8.46 -14.52 23.14
C VAL A 759 8.04 -13.05 23.17
N PHE A 760 8.99 -12.12 23.20
CA PHE A 760 8.66 -10.69 23.19
C PHE A 760 7.90 -10.27 21.92
N LEU A 761 8.36 -10.71 20.74
CA LEU A 761 7.68 -10.43 19.48
C LEU A 761 6.27 -11.01 19.45
N TYR A 762 6.07 -12.24 19.92
CA TYR A 762 4.74 -12.85 20.01
C TYR A 762 3.74 -11.96 20.79
N TYR A 763 4.15 -11.43 21.95
CA TYR A 763 3.30 -10.55 22.75
C TYR A 763 3.19 -9.12 22.16
N ALA A 764 4.27 -8.53 21.67
CA ALA A 764 4.25 -7.17 21.12
C ALA A 764 3.45 -7.07 19.80
N ILE A 765 3.57 -8.05 18.91
CA ILE A 765 2.81 -8.11 17.63
C ILE A 765 1.31 -8.29 17.90
N LYS A 766 0.94 -9.06 18.94
CA LYS A 766 -0.45 -9.22 19.37
C LYS A 766 -1.06 -7.90 19.85
N GLU A 767 -0.27 -7.01 20.45
CA GLU A 767 -0.68 -5.69 20.91
C GLU A 767 -0.50 -4.58 19.86
N GLY A 768 -0.09 -4.93 18.64
CA GLY A 768 -0.07 -4.02 17.50
C GLY A 768 1.30 -3.53 17.03
N MET A 769 2.41 -4.17 17.42
CA MET A 769 3.73 -3.86 16.85
C MET A 769 3.78 -4.24 15.36
N ASP A 770 4.07 -3.28 14.48
CA ASP A 770 4.00 -3.49 13.02
C ASP A 770 5.31 -4.05 12.43
N MET A 771 6.45 -3.65 13.01
CA MET A 771 7.79 -3.99 12.50
C MET A 771 8.82 -4.06 13.62
N GLY A 772 10.01 -4.57 13.34
CA GLY A 772 11.11 -4.56 14.31
C GLY A 772 12.47 -4.82 13.67
N ILE A 773 13.52 -4.26 14.29
CA ILE A 773 14.91 -4.44 13.89
C ILE A 773 15.42 -5.74 14.53
N VAL A 774 15.67 -6.73 13.67
CA VAL A 774 15.87 -8.14 14.03
C VAL A 774 16.96 -8.80 13.18
N ASN A 775 17.52 -9.88 13.70
CA ASN A 775 18.25 -10.86 12.90
C ASN A 775 17.27 -11.88 12.31
N ALA A 776 16.72 -11.58 11.13
CA ALA A 776 15.62 -12.34 10.52
C ALA A 776 15.85 -13.85 10.43
N GLY A 777 17.08 -14.29 10.12
CA GLY A 777 17.45 -15.71 10.01
C GLY A 777 17.60 -16.48 11.34
N MET A 778 17.60 -15.78 12.48
CA MET A 778 17.83 -16.37 13.82
C MET A 778 16.58 -16.41 14.72
N LEU A 779 15.42 -15.96 14.25
CA LEU A 779 14.20 -16.05 15.07
C LEU A 779 13.80 -17.52 15.27
N GLN A 780 13.57 -17.94 16.52
CA GLN A 780 13.07 -19.28 16.86
C GLN A 780 11.54 -19.32 16.69
N ILE A 781 10.99 -20.48 16.33
CA ILE A 781 9.53 -20.68 16.27
C ILE A 781 9.03 -20.78 17.71
N TYR A 782 7.98 -20.04 18.06
CA TYR A 782 7.50 -19.92 19.45
C TYR A 782 7.11 -21.28 20.06
N GLN A 783 6.47 -22.15 19.29
CA GLN A 783 6.10 -23.52 19.73
C GLN A 783 7.30 -24.40 20.05
N ASP A 784 8.45 -24.15 19.43
CA ASP A 784 9.65 -24.99 19.54
C ASP A 784 10.62 -24.51 20.64
N ILE A 785 10.20 -23.55 21.47
CA ILE A 785 10.92 -23.20 22.69
C ILE A 785 10.60 -24.28 23.73
N GLU A 786 11.64 -24.88 24.30
CA GLU A 786 11.51 -25.93 25.31
C GLU A 786 10.66 -25.41 26.50
N PRO A 787 9.72 -26.19 27.06
CA PRO A 787 8.76 -25.70 28.05
C PRO A 787 9.34 -25.01 29.29
N GLU A 788 10.44 -25.51 29.89
CA GLU A 788 11.10 -24.84 31.01
C GLU A 788 11.69 -23.49 30.56
N MET A 789 12.40 -23.45 29.43
CA MET A 789 12.91 -22.22 28.81
C MET A 789 11.77 -21.21 28.52
N LEU A 790 10.64 -21.68 27.98
CA LEU A 790 9.50 -20.84 27.65
C LEU A 790 8.89 -20.18 28.90
N GLU A 791 8.65 -20.95 29.97
CA GLU A 791 8.14 -20.43 31.25
C GLU A 791 9.09 -19.33 31.79
N HIS A 792 10.39 -19.61 31.84
CA HIS A 792 11.39 -18.67 32.37
C HIS A 792 11.50 -17.39 31.54
N VAL A 793 11.44 -17.50 30.21
CA VAL A 793 11.49 -16.35 29.30
C VAL A 793 10.20 -15.54 29.38
N GLU A 794 9.01 -16.17 29.45
CA GLU A 794 7.76 -15.45 29.67
C GLU A 794 7.77 -14.71 31.02
N ASP A 795 8.31 -15.34 32.08
CA ASP A 795 8.40 -14.75 33.41
C ASP A 795 9.25 -13.46 33.43
N ILE A 796 10.39 -13.41 32.72
CA ILE A 796 11.21 -12.19 32.62
C ILE A 796 10.68 -11.16 31.61
N VAL A 797 10.06 -11.58 30.50
CA VAL A 797 9.53 -10.66 29.47
C VAL A 797 8.26 -9.95 29.97
N LEU A 798 7.42 -10.66 30.71
CA LEU A 798 6.13 -10.17 31.21
C LEU A 798 6.14 -9.84 32.70
N ASN A 799 7.32 -9.87 33.36
CA ASN A 799 7.50 -9.54 34.77
C ASN A 799 6.49 -10.24 35.70
N ARG A 800 6.24 -11.54 35.48
CA ARG A 800 5.14 -12.29 36.13
C ARG A 800 5.40 -12.59 37.61
N ARG A 801 6.66 -12.54 38.04
CA ARG A 801 7.13 -12.97 39.37
C ARG A 801 8.42 -12.22 39.77
N PRO A 802 8.67 -11.99 41.06
CA PRO A 802 9.84 -11.21 41.52
C PRO A 802 11.18 -11.95 41.33
N ASP A 803 11.19 -13.29 41.39
CA ASP A 803 12.38 -14.15 41.26
C ASP A 803 12.69 -14.56 39.80
N ALA A 804 12.04 -13.94 38.80
CA ALA A 804 12.17 -14.30 37.39
C ALA A 804 13.63 -14.20 36.89
N THR A 805 14.29 -13.08 37.22
CA THR A 805 15.65 -12.78 36.79
C THR A 805 16.67 -13.78 37.33
N GLU A 806 16.58 -14.14 38.61
CA GLU A 806 17.48 -15.11 39.26
C GLU A 806 17.34 -16.50 38.62
N ARG A 807 16.11 -16.98 38.48
CA ARG A 807 15.80 -18.26 37.82
C ARG A 807 16.31 -18.32 36.37
N MET A 808 16.11 -17.24 35.61
CA MET A 808 16.58 -17.17 34.22
C MET A 808 18.11 -17.13 34.12
N ILE A 809 18.81 -16.48 35.06
CA ILE A 809 20.28 -16.52 35.12
C ILE A 809 20.76 -17.94 35.42
N GLU A 810 20.20 -18.63 36.42
CA GLU A 810 20.54 -20.03 36.70
C GLU A 810 20.32 -20.95 35.49
N LEU A 811 19.20 -20.80 34.79
CA LEU A 811 18.90 -21.57 33.57
C LEU A 811 19.88 -21.23 32.45
N ALA A 812 20.18 -19.94 32.24
CA ALA A 812 21.13 -19.50 31.24
C ALA A 812 22.56 -19.99 31.51
N GLU A 813 22.98 -20.12 32.79
CA GLU A 813 24.24 -20.75 33.16
C GLU A 813 24.23 -22.26 32.89
N LYS A 814 23.18 -22.99 33.25
CA LYS A 814 23.03 -24.43 32.93
C LYS A 814 23.15 -24.68 31.43
N VAL A 815 22.41 -23.91 30.62
CA VAL A 815 22.43 -23.99 29.14
C VAL A 815 23.82 -23.65 28.58
N LYS A 816 24.47 -22.61 29.11
CA LYS A 816 25.84 -22.23 28.71
C LYS A 816 26.86 -23.30 29.06
N GLN A 817 26.77 -23.91 30.25
CA GLN A 817 27.64 -25.00 30.68
C GLN A 817 27.48 -26.23 29.78
N GLN A 818 26.23 -26.60 29.44
CA GLN A 818 25.92 -27.67 28.48
C GLN A 818 26.47 -27.39 27.07
N ALA A 819 26.54 -26.12 26.65
CA ALA A 819 27.15 -25.71 25.38
C ALA A 819 28.70 -25.66 25.41
N THR A 820 29.33 -25.63 26.59
CA THR A 820 30.79 -25.60 26.77
C THR A 820 31.41 -26.93 27.21
N GLY A 821 30.60 -27.96 27.47
CA GLY A 821 31.11 -29.34 27.62
C GLY A 821 31.83 -29.81 26.37
N GLU A 822 32.56 -30.93 26.45
CA GLU A 822 33.23 -31.51 25.28
C GLU A 822 32.25 -31.62 24.10
N LYS A 823 32.74 -31.30 22.89
CA LYS A 823 32.11 -31.72 21.64
C LYS A 823 32.23 -33.25 21.51
N VAL A 824 31.49 -33.96 22.35
CA VAL A 824 30.81 -35.17 21.89
C VAL A 824 30.06 -34.77 20.63
N GLU A 825 30.14 -35.57 19.58
CA GLU A 825 29.24 -35.43 18.43
C GLU A 825 27.83 -35.65 18.97
N LYS A 826 27.17 -34.56 19.35
CA LYS A 826 25.79 -34.57 19.78
C LYS A 826 25.02 -34.90 18.52
N VAL A 827 24.67 -36.18 18.37
CA VAL A 827 23.73 -36.63 17.35
C VAL A 827 22.48 -35.80 17.61
N ASP A 828 22.28 -34.81 16.75
CA ASP A 828 21.14 -33.91 16.73
C ASP A 828 19.88 -34.73 17.02
N GLU A 829 19.12 -34.43 18.08
CA GLU A 829 18.05 -35.32 18.54
C GLU A 829 16.96 -35.55 17.47
N TRP A 830 16.82 -34.62 16.53
CA TRP A 830 15.95 -34.79 15.36
C TRP A 830 16.46 -35.85 14.37
N ARG A 831 17.77 -36.14 14.31
CA ARG A 831 18.36 -37.25 13.54
C ARG A 831 18.05 -38.63 14.14
N LEU A 832 17.60 -38.68 15.40
CA LEU A 832 17.12 -39.92 16.04
C LEU A 832 15.65 -40.22 15.72
N ARG A 833 14.95 -39.31 15.02
CA ARG A 833 13.60 -39.55 14.49
C ARG A 833 13.65 -40.54 13.32
N ASP A 834 12.50 -41.12 13.02
CA ASP A 834 12.32 -41.85 11.77
C ASP A 834 12.50 -40.93 10.55
N LEU A 835 12.55 -41.53 9.37
CA LEU A 835 12.86 -40.82 8.14
C LEU A 835 11.85 -39.71 7.81
N GLN A 836 10.55 -39.97 8.05
CA GLN A 836 9.51 -38.96 7.94
C GLN A 836 9.72 -37.82 8.93
N GLY A 837 9.93 -38.10 10.22
CA GLY A 837 10.14 -37.08 11.25
C GLY A 837 11.45 -36.29 11.08
N ARG A 838 12.46 -36.85 10.40
CA ARG A 838 13.67 -36.14 9.96
C ARG A 838 13.37 -35.15 8.84
N LEU A 839 12.69 -35.59 7.78
CA LEU A 839 12.34 -34.76 6.63
C LEU A 839 11.37 -33.62 7.02
N GLU A 840 10.34 -33.92 7.82
CA GLU A 840 9.42 -32.92 8.38
C GLU A 840 10.17 -31.85 9.19
N TYR A 841 11.07 -32.27 10.09
CA TYR A 841 11.85 -31.36 10.91
C TYR A 841 12.81 -30.51 10.07
N ALA A 842 13.52 -31.11 9.11
CA ALA A 842 14.40 -30.40 8.20
C ALA A 842 13.64 -29.31 7.42
N LEU A 843 12.41 -29.59 7.00
CA LEU A 843 11.55 -28.63 6.32
C LEU A 843 11.11 -27.47 7.24
N ILE A 844 10.51 -27.79 8.40
CA ILE A 844 9.99 -26.81 9.36
C ILE A 844 11.10 -25.86 9.84
N LYS A 845 12.32 -26.38 10.04
CA LYS A 845 13.49 -25.59 10.45
C LYS A 845 14.25 -24.91 9.31
N GLY A 846 13.94 -25.23 8.06
CA GLY A 846 14.68 -24.76 6.88
C GLY A 846 16.15 -25.21 6.87
N ILE A 847 16.40 -26.48 7.22
CA ILE A 847 17.73 -27.12 7.21
C ILE A 847 17.95 -27.77 5.83
N SER A 848 19.19 -27.74 5.32
CA SER A 848 19.54 -28.25 3.99
C SER A 848 20.73 -29.21 3.96
N ASP A 849 21.35 -29.48 5.12
CA ASP A 849 22.69 -30.09 5.20
C ASP A 849 22.67 -31.62 5.06
N PHE A 850 21.65 -32.29 5.58
CA PHE A 850 21.43 -33.75 5.45
C PHE A 850 20.34 -34.10 4.45
N LEU A 851 19.80 -33.10 3.75
CA LEU A 851 18.63 -33.23 2.90
C LEU A 851 18.88 -34.20 1.72
N GLU A 852 20.10 -34.25 1.19
CA GLU A 852 20.47 -35.16 0.10
C GLU A 852 20.52 -36.62 0.58
N ASP A 853 21.09 -36.87 1.77
CA ASP A 853 21.16 -38.20 2.38
C ASP A 853 19.77 -38.73 2.79
N ASP A 854 18.96 -37.89 3.44
CA ASP A 854 17.60 -38.26 3.86
C ASP A 854 16.69 -38.52 2.64
N LEU A 855 16.81 -37.72 1.58
CA LEU A 855 16.03 -37.96 0.35
C LEU A 855 16.50 -39.21 -0.38
N ALA A 856 17.80 -39.53 -0.35
CA ALA A 856 18.33 -40.78 -0.91
C ALA A 856 17.87 -42.01 -0.11
N GLU A 857 17.80 -41.93 1.22
CA GLU A 857 17.19 -42.95 2.07
C GLU A 857 15.69 -43.09 1.77
N ALA A 858 14.98 -41.98 1.57
CA ALA A 858 13.56 -41.99 1.22
C ALA A 858 13.28 -42.57 -0.16
N SER A 859 14.22 -42.47 -1.10
CA SER A 859 14.17 -43.18 -2.39
C SER A 859 14.22 -44.71 -2.28
N LEU A 860 14.56 -45.26 -1.10
CA LEU A 860 14.55 -46.70 -0.83
C LEU A 860 13.28 -47.16 -0.10
N GLU A 861 12.64 -46.28 0.67
CA GLU A 861 11.42 -46.58 1.45
C GLU A 861 10.13 -46.25 0.69
N TYR A 862 10.10 -45.17 -0.09
CA TYR A 862 8.94 -44.72 -0.85
C TYR A 862 8.99 -45.19 -2.31
N ALA A 863 7.84 -45.55 -2.88
CA ALA A 863 7.77 -46.19 -4.19
C ALA A 863 8.09 -45.26 -5.38
N THR A 864 7.95 -43.95 -5.20
CA THR A 864 8.28 -42.93 -6.21
C THR A 864 8.83 -41.67 -5.54
N ALA A 865 9.59 -40.86 -6.28
CA ALA A 865 10.06 -39.56 -5.81
C ALA A 865 8.90 -38.59 -5.54
N ILE A 866 7.76 -38.75 -6.24
CA ILE A 866 6.53 -37.98 -5.99
C ILE A 866 5.94 -38.33 -4.62
N GLU A 867 5.96 -39.59 -4.18
CA GLU A 867 5.48 -39.96 -2.83
C GLU A 867 6.31 -39.35 -1.70
N ILE A 868 7.61 -39.12 -1.90
CA ILE A 868 8.48 -38.44 -0.94
C ILE A 868 8.05 -36.97 -0.79
N ILE A 869 7.63 -36.34 -1.90
CA ILE A 869 7.02 -35.01 -1.86
C ILE A 869 5.67 -35.10 -1.14
N GLU A 870 4.73 -35.88 -1.68
CA GLU A 870 3.32 -35.93 -1.25
C GLU A 870 3.10 -36.35 0.20
N LYS A 871 4.05 -37.08 0.82
CA LYS A 871 3.94 -37.57 2.20
C LYS A 871 4.84 -36.77 3.16
N PRO A 872 6.14 -37.09 3.40
CA PRO A 872 6.90 -36.45 4.48
C PRO A 872 7.16 -34.95 4.24
N LEU A 873 7.43 -34.51 3.01
CA LEU A 873 7.69 -33.08 2.74
C LEU A 873 6.39 -32.25 2.82
N MET A 874 5.29 -32.72 2.24
CA MET A 874 3.97 -32.09 2.37
C MET A 874 3.46 -32.02 3.81
N SER A 875 3.71 -33.06 4.62
CA SER A 875 3.37 -33.07 6.05
C SER A 875 4.05 -31.90 6.78
N GLY A 876 5.36 -31.70 6.54
CA GLY A 876 6.09 -30.53 7.03
C GLY A 876 5.51 -29.19 6.55
N MET A 877 5.13 -29.07 5.28
CA MET A 877 4.49 -27.85 4.76
C MET A 877 3.14 -27.52 5.43
N ASN A 878 2.33 -28.54 5.72
CA ASN A 878 1.03 -28.33 6.40
C ASN A 878 1.23 -27.81 7.82
N ILE A 879 2.19 -28.37 8.58
CA ILE A 879 2.56 -27.89 9.92
C ILE A 879 3.03 -26.42 9.86
N VAL A 880 3.83 -26.05 8.87
CA VAL A 880 4.24 -24.64 8.66
C VAL A 880 3.05 -23.72 8.38
N GLY A 881 2.05 -24.18 7.62
CA GLY A 881 0.80 -23.46 7.39
C GLY A 881 0.00 -23.23 8.68
N GLU A 882 -0.12 -24.24 9.54
CA GLU A 882 -0.78 -24.13 10.85
C GLU A 882 -0.05 -23.16 11.78
N LEU A 883 1.27 -23.33 11.94
CA LEU A 883 2.11 -22.49 12.80
C LEU A 883 2.08 -21.00 12.39
N PHE A 884 2.06 -20.73 11.08
CA PHE A 884 1.93 -19.37 10.54
C PHE A 884 0.52 -18.80 10.77
N GLY A 885 -0.52 -19.60 10.54
CA GLY A 885 -1.92 -19.22 10.79
C GLY A 885 -2.22 -18.88 12.27
N GLU A 886 -1.55 -19.56 13.20
CA GLU A 886 -1.60 -19.26 14.63
C GLU A 886 -0.75 -18.04 15.06
N GLY A 887 0.08 -17.49 14.16
CA GLY A 887 1.03 -16.42 14.47
C GLY A 887 2.20 -16.83 15.37
N LYS A 888 2.52 -18.13 15.41
CA LYS A 888 3.64 -18.70 16.20
C LYS A 888 4.90 -18.93 15.35
N MET A 889 4.76 -18.80 14.03
CA MET A 889 5.83 -18.76 13.03
C MET A 889 5.68 -17.48 12.19
N PHE A 890 6.79 -16.84 11.86
CA PHE A 890 6.85 -15.56 11.14
C PHE A 890 7.22 -15.76 9.67
N LEU A 891 6.91 -14.77 8.82
CA LEU A 891 7.17 -14.83 7.37
C LEU A 891 8.61 -15.22 6.99
N PRO A 892 9.69 -14.73 7.64
CA PRO A 892 11.06 -15.18 7.38
C PRO A 892 11.26 -16.69 7.52
N GLN A 893 10.65 -17.29 8.55
CA GLN A 893 10.74 -18.73 8.82
C GLN A 893 10.00 -19.53 7.73
N VAL A 894 8.83 -19.05 7.28
CA VAL A 894 8.07 -19.65 6.16
C VAL A 894 8.86 -19.59 4.84
N VAL A 895 9.49 -18.45 4.54
CA VAL A 895 10.37 -18.30 3.36
C VAL A 895 11.57 -19.26 3.43
N LYS A 896 12.14 -19.44 4.62
CA LYS A 896 13.24 -20.41 4.85
C LYS A 896 12.79 -21.86 4.61
N THR A 897 11.62 -22.26 5.10
CA THR A 897 11.01 -23.57 4.79
C THR A 897 10.79 -23.74 3.29
N ALA A 898 10.20 -22.74 2.61
CA ALA A 898 9.96 -22.77 1.18
C ALA A 898 11.26 -22.98 0.37
N ARG A 899 12.39 -22.41 0.82
CA ARG A 899 13.72 -22.65 0.22
C ARG A 899 14.19 -24.09 0.39
N THR A 900 14.08 -24.68 1.59
CA THR A 900 14.40 -26.10 1.81
C THR A 900 13.51 -27.01 0.97
N MET A 901 12.22 -26.71 0.87
CA MET A 901 11.28 -27.47 0.02
C MET A 901 11.67 -27.38 -1.46
N LYS A 902 12.00 -26.20 -1.97
CA LYS A 902 12.52 -26.02 -3.34
C LYS A 902 13.83 -26.77 -3.58
N LYS A 903 14.75 -26.81 -2.59
CA LYS A 903 15.98 -27.63 -2.68
C LYS A 903 15.65 -29.13 -2.72
N ALA A 904 14.71 -29.60 -1.88
CA ALA A 904 14.27 -31.00 -1.85
C ALA A 904 13.70 -31.45 -3.20
N VAL A 905 12.77 -30.66 -3.77
CA VAL A 905 12.20 -30.91 -5.10
C VAL A 905 13.29 -30.93 -6.19
N ALA A 906 14.25 -30.00 -6.14
CA ALA A 906 15.36 -29.96 -7.10
C ALA A 906 16.31 -31.20 -7.01
N ILE A 907 16.51 -31.76 -5.80
CA ILE A 907 17.27 -33.01 -5.58
C ILE A 907 16.50 -34.21 -6.14
N LEU A 908 15.18 -34.25 -5.96
CA LEU A 908 14.31 -35.33 -6.45
C LEU A 908 14.06 -35.24 -7.97
N GLN A 909 14.15 -34.06 -8.58
CA GLN A 909 13.84 -33.80 -9.99
C GLN A 909 14.41 -34.84 -10.98
N PRO A 910 15.69 -35.27 -10.91
CA PRO A 910 16.24 -36.27 -11.83
C PRO A 910 15.58 -37.65 -11.67
N GLN A 911 15.17 -38.02 -10.45
CA GLN A 911 14.44 -39.26 -10.19
C GLN A 911 13.00 -39.17 -10.69
N ILE A 912 12.33 -38.02 -10.48
CA ILE A 912 10.98 -37.78 -10.99
C ILE A 912 10.99 -37.86 -12.53
N GLU A 913 12.03 -37.33 -13.17
CA GLU A 913 12.23 -37.42 -14.63
C GLU A 913 12.56 -38.85 -15.12
N ALA A 914 13.39 -39.60 -14.39
CA ALA A 914 13.69 -40.99 -14.72
C ALA A 914 12.49 -41.95 -14.50
N GLN A 915 11.58 -41.60 -13.59
CA GLN A 915 10.33 -42.33 -13.32
C GLN A 915 9.19 -41.95 -14.29
N LYS A 916 9.40 -41.02 -15.24
CA LYS A 916 8.40 -40.66 -16.25
C LYS A 916 8.09 -41.84 -17.17
N VAL A 917 6.94 -42.47 -16.96
CA VAL A 917 6.23 -43.18 -18.03
C VAL A 917 5.94 -42.16 -19.15
N PRO A 918 6.19 -42.46 -20.44
CA PRO A 918 5.88 -41.54 -21.53
C PRO A 918 4.40 -41.11 -21.50
N GLY A 919 4.13 -39.88 -21.09
CA GLY A 919 2.79 -39.32 -20.91
C GLY A 919 2.35 -39.01 -19.47
N GLN A 920 3.17 -39.25 -18.44
CA GLN A 920 2.91 -38.77 -17.06
C GLN A 920 3.71 -37.51 -16.71
N SER A 921 3.05 -36.57 -16.02
CA SER A 921 3.67 -35.34 -15.51
C SER A 921 4.53 -35.59 -14.27
N SER A 922 5.50 -34.71 -14.03
CA SER A 922 6.32 -34.63 -12.81
C SER A 922 5.68 -33.79 -11.69
N SER A 923 4.66 -32.99 -12.00
CA SER A 923 3.92 -32.17 -11.03
C SER A 923 2.80 -32.95 -10.35
N ALA A 924 2.44 -32.55 -9.13
CA ALA A 924 1.26 -33.02 -8.39
C ALA A 924 -0.07 -32.61 -9.08
N GLY A 925 0.02 -31.66 -10.01
CA GLY A 925 -1.04 -31.19 -10.90
C GLY A 925 -0.68 -29.82 -11.46
N LYS A 926 -1.39 -29.39 -12.52
CA LYS A 926 -1.38 -28.02 -13.01
C LYS A 926 -2.48 -27.22 -12.32
N PHE A 927 -2.11 -26.15 -11.61
CA PHE A 927 -3.05 -25.25 -10.94
C PHE A 927 -3.06 -23.88 -11.62
N LEU A 928 -4.16 -23.53 -12.29
CA LEU A 928 -4.31 -22.19 -12.87
C LEU A 928 -4.90 -21.24 -11.84
N ILE A 929 -4.26 -20.11 -11.59
CA ILE A 929 -4.75 -19.11 -10.64
C ILE A 929 -4.85 -17.73 -11.27
N ALA A 930 -5.93 -17.01 -10.94
CA ALA A 930 -6.20 -15.67 -11.44
C ALA A 930 -6.98 -14.87 -10.39
N THR A 931 -6.85 -13.54 -10.40
CA THR A 931 -7.99 -12.71 -9.98
C THR A 931 -8.90 -12.52 -11.18
N VAL A 932 -10.20 -12.48 -10.93
CA VAL A 932 -11.20 -12.24 -11.99
C VAL A 932 -11.17 -10.80 -12.49
N LYS A 933 -11.76 -10.57 -13.67
CA LYS A 933 -11.91 -9.26 -14.29
C LYS A 933 -12.37 -8.20 -13.28
N GLY A 934 -11.72 -7.03 -13.31
CA GLY A 934 -12.04 -5.91 -12.42
C GLY A 934 -11.45 -5.99 -11.00
N ASP A 935 -10.80 -7.09 -10.62
CA ASP A 935 -10.14 -7.21 -9.31
C ASP A 935 -8.61 -7.15 -9.44
N VAL A 936 -7.98 -6.17 -8.78
CA VAL A 936 -6.52 -5.95 -8.77
C VAL A 936 -5.80 -6.65 -7.62
N HIS A 937 -6.51 -7.22 -6.65
CA HIS A 937 -5.91 -7.59 -5.38
C HIS A 937 -5.28 -8.99 -5.42
N ASP A 938 -3.96 -9.04 -5.57
CA ASP A 938 -3.19 -10.25 -5.83
C ASP A 938 -2.54 -10.88 -4.61
N ILE A 939 -2.41 -10.19 -3.47
CA ILE A 939 -1.71 -10.71 -2.27
C ILE A 939 -2.17 -12.13 -1.90
N GLY A 940 -3.49 -12.37 -1.85
CA GLY A 940 -4.05 -13.69 -1.59
C GLY A 940 -3.70 -14.71 -2.67
N LYS A 941 -3.80 -14.33 -3.95
CA LYS A 941 -3.41 -15.15 -5.11
C LYS A 941 -1.93 -15.54 -5.04
N ASN A 942 -1.05 -14.57 -4.82
CA ASN A 942 0.40 -14.76 -4.82
C ASN A 942 0.84 -15.67 -3.67
N ILE A 943 0.25 -15.51 -2.48
CA ILE A 943 0.50 -16.44 -1.36
C ILE A 943 0.06 -17.86 -1.74
N VAL A 944 -1.13 -18.04 -2.34
CA VAL A 944 -1.60 -19.36 -2.79
C VAL A 944 -0.73 -19.94 -3.90
N ALA A 945 -0.26 -19.12 -4.84
CA ALA A 945 0.63 -19.53 -5.91
C ALA A 945 1.98 -20.01 -5.35
N VAL A 946 2.59 -19.24 -4.44
CA VAL A 946 3.83 -19.63 -3.74
C VAL A 946 3.61 -20.90 -2.93
N VAL A 947 2.52 -20.99 -2.17
CA VAL A 947 2.18 -22.17 -1.36
C VAL A 947 2.00 -23.41 -2.26
N LEU A 948 1.17 -23.36 -3.30
CA LEU A 948 0.96 -24.52 -4.18
C LEU A 948 2.22 -24.90 -4.98
N ALA A 949 3.03 -23.94 -5.40
CA ALA A 949 4.34 -24.22 -6.01
C ALA A 949 5.30 -24.91 -5.01
N CYS A 950 5.28 -24.52 -3.73
CA CYS A 950 5.98 -25.26 -2.66
C CYS A 950 5.40 -26.66 -2.41
N ASN A 951 4.20 -26.98 -2.93
CA ASN A 951 3.53 -28.27 -2.78
C ASN A 951 3.62 -29.09 -4.10
N ASN A 952 4.62 -28.81 -4.95
CA ASN A 952 4.90 -29.46 -6.25
C ASN A 952 3.78 -29.35 -7.30
N PHE A 953 2.90 -28.36 -7.20
CA PHE A 953 1.99 -28.00 -8.29
C PHE A 953 2.70 -27.09 -9.29
N GLU A 954 2.42 -27.33 -10.58
CA GLU A 954 2.80 -26.41 -11.65
C GLU A 954 1.76 -25.28 -11.68
N VAL A 955 2.11 -24.14 -11.08
CA VAL A 955 1.18 -23.01 -10.95
C VAL A 955 1.28 -22.09 -12.16
N ILE A 956 0.16 -21.92 -12.86
CA ILE A 956 0.00 -20.99 -13.97
C ILE A 956 -0.76 -19.77 -13.46
N ASP A 957 -0.02 -18.71 -13.12
CA ASP A 957 -0.58 -17.47 -12.65
C ASP A 957 -0.89 -16.53 -13.83
N LEU A 958 -2.17 -16.21 -14.04
CA LEU A 958 -2.61 -15.33 -15.14
C LEU A 958 -2.51 -13.83 -14.80
N GLY A 959 -2.14 -13.50 -13.56
CA GLY A 959 -2.05 -12.14 -13.05
C GLY A 959 -3.39 -11.63 -12.50
N VAL A 960 -3.56 -10.31 -12.61
CA VAL A 960 -4.73 -9.59 -12.08
C VAL A 960 -5.72 -9.21 -13.18
N MET A 961 -6.96 -8.87 -12.77
CA MET A 961 -8.05 -8.42 -13.64
C MET A 961 -8.31 -9.36 -14.84
N THR A 962 -8.10 -10.66 -14.66
CA THR A 962 -8.00 -11.59 -15.80
C THR A 962 -9.36 -11.78 -16.48
N PRO A 963 -9.50 -11.54 -17.79
CA PRO A 963 -10.75 -11.76 -18.51
C PRO A 963 -11.18 -13.23 -18.50
N THR A 964 -12.47 -13.49 -18.34
CA THR A 964 -13.05 -14.85 -18.31
C THR A 964 -12.63 -15.72 -19.47
N ASP A 965 -12.64 -15.19 -20.70
CA ASP A 965 -12.22 -15.96 -21.89
C ASP A 965 -10.75 -16.39 -21.81
N LYS A 966 -9.86 -15.56 -21.24
CA LYS A 966 -8.44 -15.92 -21.03
C LYS A 966 -8.31 -17.01 -19.97
N ILE A 967 -9.06 -16.94 -18.87
CA ILE A 967 -9.07 -17.98 -17.82
C ILE A 967 -9.49 -19.34 -18.41
N VAL A 968 -10.60 -19.37 -19.13
CA VAL A 968 -11.15 -20.61 -19.71
C VAL A 968 -10.26 -21.13 -20.85
N GLN A 969 -9.78 -20.26 -21.73
CA GLN A 969 -8.93 -20.65 -22.85
C GLN A 969 -7.58 -21.20 -22.37
N THR A 970 -6.89 -20.53 -21.44
CA THR A 970 -5.63 -21.07 -20.89
C THR A 970 -5.87 -22.37 -20.09
N ALA A 971 -6.99 -22.52 -19.37
CA ALA A 971 -7.32 -23.78 -18.70
C ALA A 971 -7.45 -24.96 -19.68
N ILE A 972 -7.99 -24.72 -20.89
CA ILE A 972 -8.08 -25.71 -21.98
C ILE A 972 -6.71 -25.97 -22.62
N ASP A 973 -6.00 -24.90 -23.02
CA ASP A 973 -4.76 -25.01 -23.79
C ASP A 973 -3.64 -25.66 -22.98
N GLU A 974 -3.49 -25.26 -21.72
CA GLU A 974 -2.49 -25.81 -20.80
C GLU A 974 -2.91 -27.14 -20.17
N LYS A 975 -4.18 -27.55 -20.35
CA LYS A 975 -4.79 -28.76 -19.78
C LYS A 975 -4.62 -28.82 -18.26
N VAL A 976 -5.12 -27.78 -17.59
CA VAL A 976 -4.93 -27.60 -16.15
C VAL A 976 -5.86 -28.51 -15.36
N ASP A 977 -5.38 -29.01 -14.21
CA ASP A 977 -6.13 -29.96 -13.39
C ASP A 977 -7.15 -29.25 -12.48
N LEU A 978 -6.84 -28.02 -12.02
CA LEU A 978 -7.74 -27.19 -11.21
C LEU A 978 -7.63 -25.71 -11.60
N VAL A 979 -8.69 -24.94 -11.34
CA VAL A 979 -8.74 -23.48 -11.47
C VAL A 979 -9.02 -22.83 -10.12
N GLY A 980 -8.21 -21.87 -9.71
CA GLY A 980 -8.41 -21.02 -8.54
C GLY A 980 -8.72 -19.58 -8.92
N LEU A 981 -9.84 -19.05 -8.40
CA LEU A 981 -10.22 -17.65 -8.54
C LEU A 981 -10.11 -16.91 -7.21
N SER A 982 -9.40 -15.79 -7.22
CA SER A 982 -9.27 -14.89 -6.07
C SER A 982 -10.10 -13.61 -6.27
N GLY A 983 -10.74 -13.11 -5.22
CA GLY A 983 -11.50 -11.85 -5.24
C GLY A 983 -11.57 -11.16 -3.88
N LEU A 984 -11.34 -9.85 -3.86
CA LEU A 984 -11.38 -8.97 -2.68
C LEU A 984 -12.53 -7.96 -2.72
N ILE A 985 -13.18 -7.74 -3.86
CA ILE A 985 -14.33 -6.83 -3.99
C ILE A 985 -15.63 -7.59 -4.28
N THR A 986 -16.79 -6.96 -4.04
CA THR A 986 -18.11 -7.59 -4.25
C THR A 986 -18.39 -7.92 -5.72
N PRO A 987 -18.08 -7.05 -6.71
CA PRO A 987 -18.25 -7.38 -8.14
C PRO A 987 -17.54 -8.66 -8.59
N SER A 988 -16.41 -9.01 -7.95
CA SER A 988 -15.64 -10.22 -8.26
C SER A 988 -16.46 -11.51 -8.07
N LEU A 989 -17.48 -11.50 -7.21
CA LEU A 989 -18.36 -12.66 -7.01
C LEU A 989 -19.28 -12.90 -8.23
N GLU A 990 -19.68 -11.82 -8.91
CA GLU A 990 -20.46 -11.90 -10.14
C GLU A 990 -19.58 -12.37 -11.30
N GLU A 991 -18.37 -11.82 -11.42
CA GLU A 991 -17.38 -12.28 -12.43
C GLU A 991 -16.96 -13.74 -12.20
N MET A 992 -16.78 -14.19 -10.95
CA MET A 992 -16.58 -15.63 -10.64
C MET A 992 -17.77 -16.49 -11.07
N THR A 993 -18.99 -15.96 -11.01
CA THR A 993 -20.20 -16.65 -11.52
C THR A 993 -20.19 -16.73 -13.05
N ILE A 994 -19.71 -15.67 -13.73
CA ILE A 994 -19.51 -15.65 -15.19
C ILE A 994 -18.43 -16.65 -15.61
N VAL A 995 -17.32 -16.75 -14.87
CA VAL A 995 -16.27 -17.77 -15.12
C VAL A 995 -16.83 -19.18 -14.95
N ALA A 996 -17.57 -19.47 -13.87
CA ALA A 996 -18.21 -20.77 -13.66
C ALA A 996 -19.14 -21.16 -14.82
N ALA A 997 -19.99 -20.22 -15.29
CA ALA A 997 -20.86 -20.42 -16.44
C ALA A 997 -20.08 -20.60 -17.76
N ALA A 998 -18.96 -19.90 -17.94
CA ALA A 998 -18.10 -20.04 -19.11
C ALA A 998 -17.37 -21.39 -19.13
N MET A 999 -16.85 -21.86 -17.98
CA MET A 999 -16.29 -23.21 -17.83
C MET A 999 -17.34 -24.29 -18.15
N GLN A 1000 -18.59 -24.10 -17.70
CA GLN A 1000 -19.71 -25.00 -18.04
C GLN A 1000 -19.99 -25.03 -19.54
N LYS A 1001 -20.01 -23.87 -20.18
CA LYS A 1001 -20.25 -23.71 -21.62
C LYS A 1001 -19.11 -24.31 -22.47
N ALA A 1002 -17.88 -24.26 -21.96
CA ALA A 1002 -16.72 -24.90 -22.55
C ALA A 1002 -16.67 -26.43 -22.34
N GLY A 1003 -17.57 -27.00 -21.54
CA GLY A 1003 -17.61 -28.44 -21.24
C GLY A 1003 -16.50 -28.92 -20.31
N LEU A 1004 -15.86 -28.02 -19.56
CA LEU A 1004 -14.86 -28.38 -18.56
C LEU A 1004 -15.51 -29.13 -17.39
N THR A 1005 -14.78 -30.06 -16.77
CA THR A 1005 -15.21 -30.79 -15.55
C THR A 1005 -14.20 -30.70 -14.40
N ILE A 1006 -13.18 -29.86 -14.53
CA ILE A 1006 -12.10 -29.67 -13.57
C ILE A 1006 -12.55 -28.86 -12.33
N PRO A 1007 -12.04 -29.12 -11.11
CA PRO A 1007 -12.46 -28.38 -9.92
C PRO A 1007 -12.17 -26.87 -9.99
N LEU A 1008 -13.13 -26.08 -9.50
CA LEU A 1008 -13.08 -24.63 -9.40
C LEU A 1008 -13.03 -24.20 -7.92
N LEU A 1009 -11.90 -23.63 -7.49
CA LEU A 1009 -11.68 -23.11 -6.15
C LEU A 1009 -11.97 -21.60 -6.11
N ILE A 1010 -12.72 -21.16 -5.12
CA ILE A 1010 -13.16 -19.78 -4.92
C ILE A 1010 -12.61 -19.26 -3.60
N GLY A 1011 -11.81 -18.18 -3.62
CA GLY A 1011 -11.21 -17.60 -2.42
C GLY A 1011 -11.01 -16.08 -2.49
N GLY A 1012 -10.51 -15.51 -1.39
CA GLY A 1012 -10.33 -14.06 -1.20
C GLY A 1012 -11.38 -13.43 -0.26
N ALA A 1013 -11.11 -12.23 0.26
CA ALA A 1013 -11.74 -11.75 1.50
C ALA A 1013 -13.26 -11.48 1.43
N THR A 1014 -13.80 -11.17 0.25
CA THR A 1014 -15.26 -11.00 0.04
C THR A 1014 -15.98 -12.31 -0.25
N THR A 1015 -15.25 -13.40 -0.51
CA THR A 1015 -15.85 -14.70 -0.80
C THR A 1015 -16.37 -15.37 0.46
N SER A 1016 -17.47 -16.12 0.32
CA SER A 1016 -18.01 -16.92 1.42
C SER A 1016 -18.62 -18.23 0.92
N LYS A 1017 -18.61 -19.24 1.79
CA LYS A 1017 -19.17 -20.58 1.51
C LYS A 1017 -20.65 -20.53 1.11
N ILE A 1018 -21.42 -19.62 1.71
CA ILE A 1018 -22.84 -19.40 1.38
C ILE A 1018 -22.97 -18.80 -0.03
N HIS A 1019 -22.22 -17.74 -0.35
CA HIS A 1019 -22.29 -17.12 -1.67
C HIS A 1019 -21.84 -18.08 -2.78
N THR A 1020 -20.76 -18.82 -2.54
CA THR A 1020 -20.27 -19.87 -3.44
C THR A 1020 -21.32 -20.95 -3.68
N ALA A 1021 -21.97 -21.46 -2.62
CA ALA A 1021 -23.01 -22.49 -2.74
C ALA A 1021 -24.27 -22.03 -3.50
N VAL A 1022 -24.67 -20.76 -3.34
CA VAL A 1022 -25.95 -20.23 -3.84
C VAL A 1022 -25.83 -19.55 -5.21
N LYS A 1023 -24.70 -18.90 -5.53
CA LYS A 1023 -24.52 -18.09 -6.74
C LYS A 1023 -23.55 -18.71 -7.75
N ILE A 1024 -22.37 -19.14 -7.29
CA ILE A 1024 -21.31 -19.61 -8.21
C ILE A 1024 -21.52 -21.09 -8.57
N ALA A 1025 -21.62 -21.97 -7.57
CA ALA A 1025 -21.72 -23.42 -7.75
C ALA A 1025 -22.90 -23.91 -8.63
N PRO A 1026 -24.09 -23.28 -8.66
CA PRO A 1026 -25.16 -23.73 -9.57
C PRO A 1026 -24.88 -23.50 -11.06
N ASN A 1027 -23.89 -22.67 -11.40
CA ASN A 1027 -23.55 -22.34 -12.79
C ASN A 1027 -22.50 -23.29 -13.40
N TYR A 1028 -22.00 -24.26 -12.64
CA TYR A 1028 -20.99 -25.23 -13.08
C TYR A 1028 -21.30 -26.62 -12.52
N ALA A 1029 -21.30 -27.64 -13.38
CA ALA A 1029 -21.58 -29.03 -13.00
C ALA A 1029 -20.35 -29.75 -12.42
N GLY A 1030 -19.14 -29.22 -12.64
CA GLY A 1030 -17.93 -29.70 -11.96
C GLY A 1030 -17.85 -29.22 -10.50
N PRO A 1031 -16.88 -29.72 -9.72
CA PRO A 1031 -16.74 -29.36 -8.32
C PRO A 1031 -16.47 -27.86 -8.15
N VAL A 1032 -17.22 -27.18 -7.27
CA VAL A 1032 -16.95 -25.79 -6.87
C VAL A 1032 -16.75 -25.73 -5.36
N VAL A 1033 -15.60 -25.25 -4.90
CA VAL A 1033 -15.22 -25.28 -3.47
C VAL A 1033 -14.80 -23.89 -3.00
N HIS A 1034 -15.40 -23.42 -1.91
CA HIS A 1034 -14.97 -22.19 -1.24
C HIS A 1034 -13.79 -22.50 -0.31
N VAL A 1035 -12.70 -21.74 -0.43
CA VAL A 1035 -11.54 -21.84 0.46
C VAL A 1035 -11.32 -20.50 1.15
N LYS A 1036 -11.14 -20.56 2.47
CA LYS A 1036 -11.19 -19.38 3.35
C LYS A 1036 -9.85 -18.65 3.45
N ASP A 1037 -8.75 -19.37 3.39
CA ASP A 1037 -7.40 -18.86 3.61
C ASP A 1037 -6.37 -19.65 2.78
N ALA A 1038 -5.19 -19.07 2.58
CA ALA A 1038 -4.17 -19.63 1.71
C ALA A 1038 -3.49 -20.89 2.28
N SER A 1039 -3.46 -21.03 3.61
CA SER A 1039 -2.93 -22.20 4.32
C SER A 1039 -3.77 -23.46 4.10
N VAL A 1040 -5.10 -23.35 3.99
CA VAL A 1040 -6.00 -24.49 3.79
C VAL A 1040 -6.05 -24.98 2.33
N ASN A 1041 -5.58 -24.20 1.35
CA ASN A 1041 -5.64 -24.56 -0.07
C ASN A 1041 -4.89 -25.85 -0.40
N THR A 1042 -3.75 -26.14 0.22
CA THR A 1042 -2.96 -27.36 -0.02
C THR A 1042 -3.78 -28.63 0.25
N HIS A 1043 -4.45 -28.66 1.39
CA HIS A 1043 -5.30 -29.77 1.80
C HIS A 1043 -6.51 -29.94 0.88
N VAL A 1044 -7.19 -28.84 0.51
CA VAL A 1044 -8.37 -28.88 -0.37
C VAL A 1044 -7.99 -29.40 -1.76
N VAL A 1045 -6.90 -28.89 -2.35
CA VAL A 1045 -6.39 -29.34 -3.65
C VAL A 1045 -6.00 -30.82 -3.59
N ALA A 1046 -5.31 -31.27 -2.53
CA ALA A 1046 -4.92 -32.68 -2.38
C ALA A 1046 -6.12 -33.64 -2.27
N GLN A 1047 -7.22 -33.24 -1.60
CA GLN A 1047 -8.44 -34.06 -1.56
C GLN A 1047 -9.14 -34.14 -2.92
N LEU A 1048 -9.21 -33.03 -3.66
CA LEU A 1048 -9.81 -32.96 -5.00
C LEU A 1048 -9.02 -33.76 -6.04
N MET A 1049 -7.69 -33.81 -5.91
CA MET A 1049 -6.82 -34.61 -6.80
C MET A 1049 -6.69 -36.08 -6.39
N SER A 1050 -7.24 -36.48 -5.24
CA SER A 1050 -7.09 -37.85 -4.72
C SER A 1050 -7.90 -38.87 -5.50
N LYS A 1051 -7.22 -39.79 -6.21
CA LYS A 1051 -7.85 -40.88 -6.98
C LYS A 1051 -8.86 -41.73 -6.20
N THR A 1052 -8.69 -41.87 -4.88
CA THR A 1052 -9.60 -42.60 -3.99
C THR A 1052 -10.62 -41.72 -3.26
N ASN A 1053 -10.27 -40.47 -2.91
CA ASN A 1053 -11.11 -39.67 -2.00
C ASN A 1053 -11.93 -38.58 -2.69
N HIS A 1054 -11.57 -38.12 -3.91
CA HIS A 1054 -12.24 -36.99 -4.57
C HIS A 1054 -13.76 -37.17 -4.64
N VAL A 1055 -14.25 -38.32 -5.11
CA VAL A 1055 -15.70 -38.61 -5.21
C VAL A 1055 -16.43 -38.44 -3.88
N ALA A 1056 -15.83 -38.89 -2.77
CA ALA A 1056 -16.43 -38.77 -1.44
C ALA A 1056 -16.40 -37.33 -0.91
N TYR A 1057 -15.31 -36.61 -1.19
CA TYR A 1057 -15.13 -35.20 -0.83
C TYR A 1057 -16.10 -34.29 -1.62
N GLU A 1058 -16.17 -34.46 -2.93
CA GLU A 1058 -17.10 -33.78 -3.83
C GLU A 1058 -18.56 -34.02 -3.43
N ALA A 1059 -18.94 -35.27 -3.17
CA ALA A 1059 -20.29 -35.60 -2.69
C ALA A 1059 -20.60 -34.94 -1.34
N GLY A 1060 -19.61 -34.83 -0.44
CA GLY A 1060 -19.71 -34.10 0.83
C GLY A 1060 -19.98 -32.61 0.63
N ILE A 1061 -19.16 -31.94 -0.21
CA ILE A 1061 -19.34 -30.52 -0.54
C ILE A 1061 -20.69 -30.29 -1.26
N ALA A 1062 -21.08 -31.16 -2.19
CA ALA A 1062 -22.36 -31.06 -2.90
C ALA A 1062 -23.56 -31.18 -1.94
N ALA A 1063 -23.52 -32.12 -1.00
CA ALA A 1063 -24.56 -32.28 0.03
C ALA A 1063 -24.62 -31.09 1.01
N GLU A 1064 -23.45 -30.55 1.41
CA GLU A 1064 -23.38 -29.34 2.23
C GLU A 1064 -23.95 -28.13 1.47
N TYR A 1065 -23.59 -27.94 0.21
CA TYR A 1065 -24.06 -26.83 -0.61
C TYR A 1065 -25.55 -26.96 -0.95
N GLN A 1066 -26.05 -28.17 -1.18
CA GLN A 1066 -27.49 -28.42 -1.30
C GLN A 1066 -28.21 -28.05 0.00
N THR A 1067 -27.67 -28.44 1.15
CA THR A 1067 -28.20 -28.06 2.46
C THR A 1067 -28.24 -26.53 2.62
N LEU A 1068 -27.13 -25.83 2.35
CA LEU A 1068 -27.05 -24.36 2.41
C LEU A 1068 -28.03 -23.67 1.44
N ARG A 1069 -28.21 -24.21 0.23
CA ARG A 1069 -29.19 -23.70 -0.76
C ARG A 1069 -30.63 -23.87 -0.28
N HIS A 1070 -31.01 -25.06 0.20
CA HIS A 1070 -32.35 -25.30 0.74
C HIS A 1070 -32.68 -24.30 1.86
N LYS A 1071 -31.70 -24.02 2.73
CA LYS A 1071 -31.77 -23.07 3.86
C LYS A 1071 -31.75 -21.58 3.47
N GLN A 1072 -31.92 -21.27 2.19
CA GLN A 1072 -32.09 -19.92 1.65
C GLN A 1072 -33.37 -19.76 0.79
N VAL A 1073 -34.13 -20.84 0.55
CA VAL A 1073 -35.40 -20.77 -0.20
C VAL A 1073 -36.52 -20.33 0.75
N LYS A 1074 -37.00 -19.08 0.65
CA LYS A 1074 -38.31 -18.74 1.23
C LYS A 1074 -39.38 -19.51 0.46
N LYS A 1075 -40.36 -20.05 1.17
CA LYS A 1075 -41.66 -20.34 0.56
C LYS A 1075 -42.30 -19.00 0.18
N PRO A 1076 -42.70 -18.79 -1.08
CA PRO A 1076 -43.50 -17.62 -1.42
C PRO A 1076 -44.89 -17.74 -0.77
N ASP A 1077 -45.37 -16.66 -0.17
CA ASP A 1077 -46.74 -16.57 0.35
C ASP A 1077 -47.74 -16.46 -0.82
N LEU A 1078 -48.10 -17.60 -1.37
CA LEU A 1078 -49.12 -17.70 -2.42
C LEU A 1078 -50.51 -17.49 -1.82
N LEU A 1079 -51.21 -16.45 -2.29
CA LEU A 1079 -52.62 -16.22 -1.97
C LEU A 1079 -53.48 -17.40 -2.46
N SER A 1080 -54.52 -17.74 -1.69
CA SER A 1080 -55.50 -18.72 -2.16
C SER A 1080 -56.23 -18.20 -3.41
N LEU A 1081 -56.70 -19.11 -4.27
CA LEU A 1081 -57.40 -18.75 -5.51
C LEU A 1081 -58.62 -17.84 -5.26
N ASP A 1082 -59.28 -17.96 -4.11
CA ASP A 1082 -60.43 -17.13 -3.75
C ASP A 1082 -60.03 -15.76 -3.17
N GLU A 1083 -58.87 -15.64 -2.54
CA GLU A 1083 -58.29 -14.33 -2.18
C GLU A 1083 -57.79 -13.58 -3.42
N ALA A 1084 -57.16 -14.27 -4.37
CA ALA A 1084 -56.76 -13.70 -5.65
C ALA A 1084 -57.98 -13.18 -6.43
N LYS A 1085 -59.09 -13.96 -6.48
CA LYS A 1085 -60.36 -13.51 -7.09
C LYS A 1085 -60.97 -12.30 -6.37
N LYS A 1086 -60.92 -12.25 -5.03
CA LYS A 1086 -61.39 -11.09 -4.24
C LYS A 1086 -60.56 -9.82 -4.47
N ARG A 1087 -59.26 -9.98 -4.72
CA ARG A 1087 -58.33 -8.87 -4.96
C ARG A 1087 -58.17 -8.51 -6.44
N ARG A 1088 -58.99 -9.07 -7.36
CA ARG A 1088 -58.90 -8.72 -8.78
C ARG A 1088 -59.11 -7.20 -8.94
N PRO A 1089 -58.22 -6.47 -9.64
CA PRO A 1089 -58.50 -5.09 -10.01
C PRO A 1089 -59.72 -5.04 -10.94
N ASN A 1090 -60.67 -4.14 -10.69
CA ASN A 1090 -61.72 -3.82 -11.65
C ASN A 1090 -61.14 -2.86 -12.71
N LEU A 1091 -60.50 -3.44 -13.71
CA LEU A 1091 -60.07 -2.73 -14.91
C LEU A 1091 -61.21 -2.72 -15.94
N PHE A 1092 -62.20 -1.86 -15.72
CA PHE A 1092 -63.06 -1.18 -16.71
C PHE A 1092 -63.79 -0.02 -16.02
#